data_AF-A0A397TMT1-F1
#
_entry.id   AF-A0A397TMT1-F1
#
_cell.length_a   1.000
_cell.length_b   1.000
_cell.length_c   1.000
_cell.angle_alpha   90.00
_cell.angle_beta   90.00
_cell.angle_gamma   90.00
#
_symmetry.space_group_name_H-M   'P 1'
#
loop_
_entity.id
_entity.type
_entity.pdbx_description
1 polymer ?
#
loop_
_entity_poly.entity_id
_entity_poly.type
_entity_poly.pdbx_seq_one_letter_code
_entity_poly.pdbx_strand_id
1 'polypeptide(L)'
;MATSTVTKESIISNKVNTDSKYLTSLFRQSPDRTQERYKPAMQETLPLKEEKIILIPTRLRELLANTSDEIVVKLGCFPYTNLVYFTVNDNLFIWEYEKGNDENAIGHIDVHPLQDLYIKCVGLAKPRAGRFIDDAQYVLVIVTDKAVHIFGLSNTPAGIVFHDMSSDRYRANYSKKTVESIVGTDDGRIFLIDAGELCELVYEDEGWFSHPCRLEIRSLSTFDQQLRFISNYSSRLKSVVVDDARNILSVMSDHHIESFLIIKNGGPLRSLGKWSINEDKSELKGTLSSIHPIYVTESSFYCLLAVTTTGHRGYFTCYSINSRYGWSVITDTTSYKNTDPNCLILYEVHDPPAQPPAQVAQQSNSGYSMFKYFHGVFFALRREGASHIVTTTYPNYGSMFMRFIQSQEPIFSEHIFTFPYHNIYEIQEIRNPLHDPKAFEEYSNDLIDQFYAPSRKFLVYSHHGIIILNKLRPVDHLENIIKRGLTNEAAKAFIENYGQEQTCAMFFLIANDESYAALKIFSYTVLFEGFAYCLARILRPVWRQKILKLSPKPTNLQRLDTNIPEQKLQYIIKKLLNLKKFCDKHPDLKTLHLIENTSTNTLTSSQAIGISGLYDALVRMADAISFIILMLEYNLPETIERVDPSTKQTIAISNFDQLVTDTTVRSSWHDVVLAIIRKETTPRVENLSRNLEARCPTFCNAIEVKLYQGYEALQKAKKNEDEHTTNEALRSSLKLFTESINTMTYGTLINLCNEYKNFKFYEGAVELLLKAAHTMEHVTEKRKSILDNVIETLRDAGVFNEGVHRQTRTFNPVLHKALELGLTLKDIDFLFAVYDEFLLANSIPQLFDPAAPYIEGYLTHSKDLSSPEVRKKLDLYCDYCVTRHEYLKAAEVKDYIAQNAGDDVDLQERLNYLSHAVGQAESAKEFSESAKVIEILNKYRNKMKIAQIQFEIYLEISGMPDNVFNNFVKSQGIPIPSKGEVLALLNQKLYDSNILLNDFIHPFELFEKKLALLQTVEDVPYHTEVANVWENIIQKAIQRSEDQGMIQPIADTLINAGRKYYPSDTRMLPLGKSRLVIKIFI
;
A
#
# COMPACT_ATOMS: atom_id res chain seq x y z
N MET A 1 14.06 -7.55 -26.84
CA MET A 1 14.47 -7.37 -25.43
C MET A 1 14.11 -5.95 -25.04
N ALA A 2 13.05 -5.76 -24.25
CA ALA A 2 12.68 -4.44 -23.77
C ALA A 2 13.81 -3.92 -22.88
N THR A 3 14.36 -2.75 -23.19
CA THR A 3 15.31 -2.03 -22.34
C THR A 3 14.59 -1.70 -21.03
N SER A 4 14.76 -2.53 -20.00
CA SER A 4 14.25 -2.26 -18.66
C SER A 4 14.83 -0.92 -18.21
N THR A 5 13.97 0.08 -18.04
CA THR A 5 14.35 1.37 -17.47
C THR A 5 14.93 1.11 -16.08
N VAL A 6 16.20 1.47 -15.89
CA VAL A 6 16.85 1.35 -14.59
C VAL A 6 16.16 2.33 -13.65
N THR A 7 15.57 1.83 -12.57
CA THR A 7 15.02 2.64 -11.48
C THR A 7 15.93 2.55 -10.26
N LYS A 8 15.80 3.49 -9.33
CA LYS A 8 16.57 3.48 -8.09
C LYS A 8 16.29 2.24 -7.22
N GLU A 9 15.06 1.72 -7.22
CA GLU A 9 14.67 0.49 -6.53
C GLU A 9 15.26 -0.76 -7.23
N SER A 10 15.45 -0.71 -8.55
CA SER A 10 16.15 -1.77 -9.30
C SER A 10 17.63 -1.85 -8.92
N ILE A 11 18.29 -0.72 -8.61
CA ILE A 11 19.69 -0.69 -8.13
C ILE A 11 19.80 -1.43 -6.79
N ILE A 12 18.92 -1.10 -5.83
CA ILE A 12 18.88 -1.77 -4.51
C ILE A 12 18.64 -3.27 -4.69
N SER A 13 17.66 -3.63 -5.52
CA SER A 13 17.34 -5.02 -5.86
C SER A 13 18.52 -5.78 -6.46
N ASN A 14 19.30 -5.14 -7.33
CA ASN A 14 20.50 -5.73 -7.92
C ASN A 14 21.59 -5.96 -6.86
N LYS A 15 21.79 -5.02 -5.94
CA LYS A 15 22.77 -5.19 -4.84
C LYS A 15 22.36 -6.30 -3.87
N VAL A 16 21.09 -6.36 -3.48
CA VAL A 16 20.54 -7.47 -2.67
C VAL A 16 20.73 -8.82 -3.39
N ASN A 17 20.53 -8.87 -4.71
CA ASN A 17 20.77 -10.06 -5.52
C ASN A 17 22.25 -10.46 -5.55
N THR A 18 23.16 -9.50 -5.72
CA THR A 18 24.61 -9.75 -5.70
C THR A 18 25.07 -10.31 -4.37
N ASP A 19 24.66 -9.71 -3.25
CA ASP A 19 24.96 -10.19 -1.91
C ASP A 19 24.37 -11.60 -1.68
N SER A 20 23.17 -11.87 -2.18
CA SER A 20 22.55 -13.21 -2.08
C SER A 20 23.33 -14.27 -2.88
N LYS A 21 23.81 -13.92 -4.08
CA LYS A 21 24.67 -14.80 -4.90
C LYS A 21 26.00 -15.09 -4.20
N TYR A 22 26.63 -14.06 -3.63
CA TYR A 22 27.87 -14.21 -2.87
C TYR A 22 27.69 -15.14 -1.67
N LEU A 23 26.63 -14.93 -0.90
CA LEU A 23 26.33 -15.76 0.27
C LEU A 23 26.09 -17.23 -0.11
N THR A 24 25.46 -17.49 -1.25
CA THR A 24 25.26 -18.87 -1.73
C THR A 24 26.54 -19.55 -2.24
N SER A 25 27.60 -18.79 -2.57
CA SER A 25 28.85 -19.33 -3.14
C SER A 25 30.00 -19.44 -2.13
N LEU A 26 29.83 -18.91 -0.92
CA LEU A 26 30.87 -18.70 0.09
C LEU A 26 31.60 -19.99 0.56
N PHE A 27 30.93 -21.15 0.54
CA PHE A 27 31.47 -22.42 1.04
C PHE A 27 31.82 -23.45 -0.05
N ARG A 28 31.90 -23.06 -1.33
CA ARG A 28 32.15 -23.97 -2.46
C ARG A 28 33.59 -23.93 -3.00
N GLN A 29 34.54 -23.60 -2.14
CA GLN A 29 35.85 -23.13 -2.58
C GLN A 29 36.85 -24.29 -2.66
N SER A 30 37.77 -24.25 -3.62
CA SER A 30 38.77 -25.30 -3.86
C SER A 30 39.53 -25.63 -2.56
N PRO A 31 39.95 -26.89 -2.33
CA PRO A 31 40.79 -27.28 -1.19
C PRO A 31 42.18 -26.65 -1.36
N ASP A 32 42.26 -25.34 -1.17
CA ASP A 32 43.52 -24.62 -1.14
C ASP A 32 44.21 -24.94 0.19
N ARG A 33 45.18 -25.85 0.12
CA ARG A 33 46.05 -26.25 1.24
C ARG A 33 47.30 -25.38 1.33
N THR A 34 47.35 -24.26 0.62
CA THR A 34 48.51 -23.35 0.65
C THR A 34 48.55 -22.52 1.94
N GLN A 35 49.71 -21.92 2.21
CA GLN A 35 49.92 -21.01 3.35
C GLN A 35 49.07 -19.72 3.26
N GLU A 36 48.35 -19.46 2.16
CA GLU A 36 47.51 -18.26 2.00
C GLU A 36 46.17 -18.32 2.73
N ARG A 37 45.74 -19.49 3.24
CA ARG A 37 44.47 -19.66 3.96
C ARG A 37 44.42 -18.81 5.24
N TYR A 38 45.44 -18.91 6.10
CA TYR A 38 45.46 -18.22 7.39
C TYR A 38 46.22 -16.90 7.31
N LYS A 39 45.53 -15.79 7.55
CA LYS A 39 46.13 -14.45 7.61
C LYS A 39 46.10 -13.92 9.04
N PRO A 40 47.23 -13.46 9.61
CA PRO A 40 47.20 -12.86 10.94
C PRO A 40 46.25 -11.66 10.97
N ALA A 41 45.43 -11.56 12.01
CA ALA A 41 44.67 -10.35 12.26
C ALA A 41 45.62 -9.18 12.58
N MET A 42 45.33 -7.99 12.07
CA MET A 42 46.13 -6.81 12.41
C MET A 42 45.79 -6.36 13.82
N GLN A 43 46.73 -5.69 14.49
CA GLN A 43 46.54 -5.24 15.86
C GLN A 43 45.38 -4.23 16.01
N GLU A 44 45.14 -3.40 15.00
CA GLU A 44 44.02 -2.46 14.94
C GLU A 44 42.68 -3.14 14.64
N THR A 45 42.71 -4.35 14.08
CA THR A 45 41.53 -5.09 13.62
C THR A 45 41.31 -6.40 14.39
N LEU A 46 41.78 -6.45 15.64
CA LEU A 46 41.59 -7.62 16.49
C LEU A 46 40.10 -7.96 16.67
N PRO A 47 39.68 -9.18 16.32
CA PRO A 47 38.27 -9.53 16.13
C PRO A 47 37.47 -9.59 17.44
N LEU A 48 38.14 -9.83 18.56
CA LEU A 48 37.52 -10.00 19.87
C LEU A 48 38.06 -8.95 20.81
N LYS A 49 37.15 -8.29 21.51
CA LYS A 49 37.48 -7.32 22.55
C LYS A 49 36.73 -7.69 23.82
N GLU A 50 37.44 -7.69 24.94
CA GLU A 50 36.81 -7.83 26.25
C GLU A 50 35.90 -6.62 26.52
N GLU A 51 34.63 -6.87 26.77
CA GLU A 51 33.63 -5.83 27.04
C GLU A 51 33.44 -5.62 28.54
N LYS A 52 33.23 -6.69 29.29
CA LYS A 52 33.06 -6.66 30.74
C LYS A 52 33.38 -8.02 31.38
N ILE A 53 33.79 -7.98 32.64
CA ILE A 53 33.93 -9.15 33.51
C ILE A 53 32.83 -9.10 34.56
N ILE A 54 32.07 -10.19 34.67
CA ILE A 54 31.09 -10.39 35.73
C ILE A 54 31.71 -11.37 36.73
N LEU A 55 32.02 -10.86 37.92
CA LEU A 55 32.65 -11.65 38.96
C LEU A 55 31.72 -12.77 39.41
N ILE A 56 32.27 -13.97 39.62
CA ILE A 56 31.52 -15.10 40.18
C ILE A 56 30.90 -14.68 41.54
N PRO A 57 29.66 -15.12 41.86
CA PRO A 57 29.06 -14.91 43.17
C PRO A 57 29.99 -15.32 44.31
N THR A 58 30.00 -14.53 45.40
CA THR A 58 30.93 -14.73 46.53
C THR A 58 30.86 -16.15 47.09
N ARG A 59 29.64 -16.69 47.25
CA ARG A 59 29.40 -18.07 47.70
C ARG A 59 30.09 -19.11 46.84
N LEU A 60 30.05 -18.97 45.51
CA LEU A 60 30.75 -19.90 44.61
C LEU A 60 32.27 -19.64 44.59
N ARG A 61 32.71 -18.40 44.75
CA ARG A 61 34.15 -18.08 44.84
C ARG A 61 34.79 -18.74 46.06
N GLU A 62 34.13 -18.70 47.21
CA GLU A 62 34.58 -19.37 48.44
C GLU A 62 34.62 -20.89 48.26
N LEU A 63 33.61 -21.47 47.61
CA LEU A 63 33.57 -22.91 47.30
C LEU A 63 34.69 -23.32 46.34
N LEU A 64 34.94 -22.54 45.28
CA LEU A 64 36.03 -22.77 44.32
C LEU A 64 37.41 -22.62 44.97
N ALA A 65 37.58 -21.68 45.91
CA ALA A 65 38.83 -21.50 46.65
C ALA A 65 39.11 -22.64 47.64
N ASN A 66 38.06 -23.28 48.17
CA ASN A 66 38.14 -24.37 49.14
C ASN A 66 38.00 -25.76 48.51
N THR A 67 38.12 -25.87 47.18
CA THR A 67 38.03 -27.15 46.47
C THR A 67 39.18 -28.07 46.87
N SER A 68 38.95 -28.89 47.90
CA SER A 68 39.77 -30.07 48.23
C SER A 68 39.30 -31.26 47.39
N ASP A 69 40.02 -32.39 47.41
CA ASP A 69 39.69 -33.61 46.63
C ASP A 69 38.26 -34.15 46.88
N GLU A 70 37.54 -33.68 47.92
CA GLU A 70 36.16 -34.08 48.26
C GLU A 70 35.05 -33.22 47.60
N ILE A 71 35.36 -32.03 47.07
CA ILE A 71 34.36 -31.11 46.49
C ILE A 71 34.49 -31.13 44.97
N VAL A 72 33.46 -31.62 44.26
CA VAL A 72 33.44 -31.57 42.79
C VAL A 72 32.53 -30.45 42.30
N VAL A 73 33.15 -29.46 41.66
CA VAL A 73 32.43 -28.35 41.00
C VAL A 73 32.39 -28.58 39.49
N LYS A 74 31.19 -28.58 38.89
CA LYS A 74 31.03 -28.53 37.43
C LYS A 74 30.35 -27.23 37.04
N LEU A 75 30.71 -26.72 35.88
CA LEU A 75 30.34 -25.42 35.38
C LEU A 75 29.83 -25.59 33.96
N GLY A 76 28.73 -24.92 33.61
CA GLY A 76 28.21 -24.97 32.25
C GLY A 76 27.32 -23.79 31.91
N CYS A 77 27.03 -23.66 30.63
CA CYS A 77 26.15 -22.63 30.10
C CYS A 77 24.91 -23.31 29.52
N PHE A 78 23.73 -22.70 29.70
CA PHE A 78 22.54 -23.14 28.99
C PHE A 78 22.47 -22.41 27.64
N PRO A 79 22.64 -23.13 26.51
CA PRO A 79 22.59 -22.50 25.20
C PRO A 79 21.26 -21.76 25.01
N TYR A 80 21.27 -20.65 24.29
CA TYR A 80 20.06 -19.89 23.93
C TYR A 80 19.35 -19.17 25.08
N THR A 81 19.96 -19.12 26.26
CA THR A 81 19.47 -18.40 27.45
C THR A 81 20.55 -17.46 28.01
N ASN A 82 20.17 -16.57 28.92
CA ASN A 82 21.09 -15.77 29.73
C ASN A 82 21.43 -16.46 31.07
N LEU A 83 21.32 -17.79 31.12
CA LEU A 83 21.51 -18.59 32.32
C LEU A 83 22.79 -19.42 32.21
N VAL A 84 23.61 -19.38 33.27
CA VAL A 84 24.69 -20.33 33.49
C VAL A 84 24.34 -21.24 34.66
N TYR A 85 25.00 -22.37 34.77
CA TYR A 85 24.84 -23.24 35.90
C TYR A 85 26.16 -23.68 36.50
N PHE A 86 26.10 -24.02 37.77
CA PHE A 86 27.18 -24.72 38.44
C PHE A 86 26.62 -25.75 39.40
N THR A 87 27.28 -26.91 39.47
CA THR A 87 26.96 -27.97 40.41
C THR A 87 28.04 -28.06 41.47
N VAL A 88 27.65 -28.26 42.71
CA VAL A 88 28.57 -28.52 43.84
C VAL A 88 28.07 -29.79 44.50
N ASN A 89 28.75 -30.91 44.21
CA ASN A 89 28.34 -32.26 44.63
C ASN A 89 26.90 -32.61 44.18
N ASP A 90 25.92 -32.49 45.06
CA ASP A 90 24.49 -32.77 44.88
C ASP A 90 23.63 -31.51 44.67
N ASN A 91 24.22 -30.31 44.78
CA ASN A 91 23.50 -29.05 44.63
C ASN A 91 23.66 -28.47 43.22
N LEU A 92 22.56 -28.00 42.62
CA LEU A 92 22.55 -27.28 41.34
C LEU A 92 22.14 -25.82 41.56
N PHE A 93 22.98 -24.92 41.09
CA PHE A 93 22.74 -23.49 41.07
C PHE A 93 22.61 -23.02 39.63
N ILE A 94 21.58 -22.21 39.37
CA ILE A 94 21.39 -21.54 38.08
C ILE A 94 21.51 -20.05 38.32
N TRP A 95 22.35 -19.37 37.54
CA TRP A 95 22.64 -17.97 37.71
C TRP A 95 22.31 -17.19 36.44
N GLU A 96 21.46 -16.18 36.58
CA GLU A 96 21.19 -15.17 35.57
C GLU A 96 22.27 -14.08 35.63
N TYR A 97 23.37 -14.31 34.90
CA TYR A 97 24.59 -13.51 35.02
C TYR A 97 24.38 -12.02 34.72
N GLU A 98 23.35 -11.65 33.96
CA GLU A 98 23.05 -10.25 33.64
C GLU A 98 22.52 -9.45 34.84
N LYS A 99 21.89 -10.12 35.82
CA LYS A 99 21.41 -9.50 37.07
C LYS A 99 22.53 -9.30 38.10
N GLY A 100 23.76 -9.72 37.80
CA GLY A 100 24.90 -9.60 38.70
C GLY A 100 24.84 -10.58 39.87
N ASN A 101 25.30 -10.17 41.05
CA ASN A 101 25.42 -11.03 42.25
C ASN A 101 24.29 -10.84 43.27
N ASP A 102 23.12 -10.33 42.84
CA ASP A 102 21.93 -10.26 43.69
C ASP A 102 21.45 -11.69 44.05
N GLU A 103 20.93 -11.91 45.26
CA GLU A 103 20.43 -13.23 45.68
C GLU A 103 19.28 -13.70 44.79
N ASN A 104 18.46 -12.77 44.27
CA ASN A 104 17.40 -13.07 43.30
C ASN A 104 17.92 -13.46 41.89
N ALA A 105 19.21 -13.23 41.61
CA ALA A 105 19.85 -13.63 40.36
C ALA A 105 20.25 -15.11 40.35
N ILE A 106 20.28 -15.76 41.51
CA ILE A 106 20.72 -17.15 41.68
C ILE A 106 19.54 -18.00 42.13
N GLY A 107 19.05 -18.84 41.23
CA GLY A 107 18.12 -19.91 41.57
C GLY A 107 18.89 -21.07 42.20
N HIS A 108 18.54 -21.42 43.44
CA HIS A 108 19.01 -22.64 44.09
C HIS A 108 17.96 -23.74 43.99
N ILE A 109 18.35 -24.92 43.52
CA ILE A 109 17.51 -26.11 43.55
C ILE A 109 17.77 -26.84 44.87
N ASP A 110 17.05 -26.44 45.94
CA ASP A 110 16.90 -27.25 47.16
C ASP A 110 15.78 -28.28 46.95
N VAL A 111 15.99 -29.22 46.04
CA VAL A 111 14.96 -30.20 45.70
C VAL A 111 15.19 -31.48 46.50
N HIS A 112 14.28 -31.71 47.47
CA HIS A 112 14.24 -32.86 48.39
C HIS A 112 14.48 -34.26 47.76
N PRO A 113 14.10 -34.58 46.48
CA PRO A 113 14.44 -35.86 45.85
C PRO A 113 15.86 -35.95 45.24
N LEU A 114 16.61 -34.85 45.14
CA LEU A 114 18.02 -34.85 44.68
C LEU A 114 19.02 -34.87 45.83
N GLN A 115 18.56 -34.69 47.07
CA GLN A 115 19.38 -34.68 48.26
C GLN A 115 20.20 -35.97 48.38
N ASP A 116 21.50 -35.84 48.67
CA ASP A 116 22.47 -36.93 48.74
C ASP A 116 22.72 -37.69 47.42
N LEU A 117 22.31 -37.13 46.26
CA LEU A 117 22.55 -37.71 44.94
C LEU A 117 23.58 -36.88 44.17
N TYR A 118 24.71 -37.51 43.81
CA TYR A 118 25.77 -36.82 43.06
C TYR A 118 25.33 -36.45 41.64
N ILE A 119 25.35 -35.15 41.30
CA ILE A 119 24.94 -34.68 39.96
C ILE A 119 26.06 -34.97 38.94
N LYS A 120 25.75 -35.84 37.99
CA LYS A 120 26.66 -36.25 36.91
C LYS A 120 26.60 -35.29 35.72
N CYS A 121 25.41 -34.89 35.29
CA CYS A 121 25.21 -34.08 34.08
C CYS A 121 23.92 -33.26 34.19
N VAL A 122 23.88 -32.10 33.53
CA VAL A 122 22.71 -31.22 33.45
C VAL A 122 22.50 -30.78 32.01
N GLY A 123 21.26 -30.82 31.53
CA GLY A 123 20.88 -30.40 30.18
C GLY A 123 19.60 -29.57 30.20
N LEU A 124 19.36 -28.79 29.15
CA LEU A 124 18.17 -27.96 28.98
C LEU A 124 17.56 -28.18 27.60
N ALA A 125 16.23 -28.31 27.55
CA ALA A 125 15.47 -28.52 26.32
C ALA A 125 14.20 -27.65 26.31
N LYS A 126 13.60 -27.47 25.12
CA LYS A 126 12.25 -26.89 25.02
C LYS A 126 11.20 -27.93 25.44
N PRO A 127 10.07 -27.51 26.03
CA PRO A 127 8.99 -28.42 26.34
C PRO A 127 8.28 -28.88 25.07
N ARG A 128 7.88 -30.15 25.05
CA ARG A 128 7.01 -30.70 24.01
C ARG A 128 5.60 -30.11 24.15
N ALA A 129 5.02 -29.65 23.04
CA ALA A 129 3.71 -29.02 23.04
C ALA A 129 2.62 -29.97 23.60
N GLY A 130 1.82 -29.46 24.56
CA GLY A 130 0.68 -30.17 25.14
C GLY A 130 1.02 -31.33 26.09
N ARG A 131 2.25 -31.41 26.63
CA ARG A 131 2.73 -32.53 27.47
C ARG A 131 3.38 -32.12 28.80
N PHE A 132 3.57 -30.84 29.05
CA PHE A 132 4.29 -30.34 30.23
C PHE A 132 3.36 -29.43 31.05
N ILE A 133 3.74 -29.05 32.28
CA ILE A 133 3.01 -28.01 33.04
C ILE A 133 2.91 -26.78 32.12
N ASP A 134 1.68 -26.34 31.82
CA ASP A 134 1.38 -25.37 30.76
C ASP A 134 2.15 -24.03 30.88
N ASP A 135 2.77 -23.77 32.04
CA ASP A 135 3.48 -22.53 32.36
C ASP A 135 5.03 -22.61 32.37
N ALA A 136 5.63 -23.79 32.15
CA ALA A 136 7.09 -23.93 32.14
C ALA A 136 7.71 -23.50 30.80
N GLN A 137 8.74 -22.65 30.83
CA GLN A 137 9.42 -22.20 29.61
C GLN A 137 10.39 -23.25 29.04
N TYR A 138 11.01 -24.06 29.91
CA TYR A 138 12.04 -25.04 29.56
C TYR A 138 11.91 -26.32 30.39
N VAL A 139 12.52 -27.38 29.87
CA VAL A 139 12.67 -28.68 30.51
C VAL A 139 14.13 -28.85 30.93
N LEU A 140 14.36 -28.92 32.24
CA LEU A 140 15.67 -29.12 32.84
C LEU A 140 15.87 -30.62 33.12
N VAL A 141 16.93 -31.19 32.56
CA VAL A 141 17.29 -32.62 32.71
C VAL A 141 18.48 -32.72 33.66
N ILE A 142 18.32 -33.44 34.76
CA ILE A 142 19.36 -33.63 35.77
C ILE A 142 19.65 -35.12 35.91
N VAL A 143 20.89 -35.51 35.63
CA VAL A 143 21.35 -36.90 35.76
C VAL A 143 22.12 -37.05 37.06
N THR A 144 21.66 -37.93 37.93
CA THR A 144 22.32 -38.28 39.19
C THR A 144 23.03 -39.64 39.09
N ASP A 145 23.69 -40.06 40.16
CA ASP A 145 24.20 -41.42 40.30
C ASP A 145 23.09 -42.49 40.23
N LYS A 146 21.85 -42.17 40.64
CA LYS A 146 20.72 -43.11 40.68
C LYS A 146 19.79 -43.06 39.47
N ALA A 147 19.47 -41.89 38.92
CA ALA A 147 18.46 -41.76 37.87
C ALA A 147 18.60 -40.47 37.03
N VAL A 148 17.82 -40.40 35.95
CA VAL A 148 17.58 -39.18 35.18
C VAL A 148 16.29 -38.54 35.67
N HIS A 149 16.36 -37.26 36.04
CA HIS A 149 15.24 -36.47 36.56
C HIS A 149 14.90 -35.34 35.59
N ILE A 150 13.62 -35.01 35.49
CA ILE A 150 13.12 -33.91 34.65
C ILE A 150 12.39 -32.88 35.54
N PHE A 151 12.71 -31.60 35.35
CA PHE A 151 12.10 -30.47 36.05
C PHE A 151 11.63 -29.40 35.07
N GLY A 152 10.61 -28.62 35.45
CA GLY A 152 10.26 -27.40 34.73
C GLY A 152 11.09 -26.22 35.17
N LEU A 153 11.52 -25.39 34.22
CA LEU A 153 12.27 -24.17 34.48
C LEU A 153 11.61 -22.98 33.77
N SER A 154 11.35 -21.89 34.50
CA SER A 154 10.91 -20.62 33.93
C SER A 154 11.80 -19.48 34.41
N ASN A 155 12.31 -18.66 33.48
CA ASN A 155 12.93 -17.38 33.81
C ASN A 155 11.85 -16.28 33.77
N THR A 156 11.47 -15.77 34.94
CA THR A 156 10.43 -14.74 35.08
C THR A 156 11.04 -13.41 35.51
N PRO A 157 10.32 -12.28 35.36
CA PRO A 157 10.78 -11.00 35.90
C PRO A 157 11.08 -11.04 37.40
N ALA A 158 10.39 -11.90 38.17
CA ALA A 158 10.60 -12.09 39.60
C ALA A 158 11.83 -12.96 39.95
N GLY A 159 12.45 -13.62 38.97
CA GLY A 159 13.56 -14.54 39.17
C GLY A 159 13.36 -15.89 38.49
N ILE A 160 14.30 -16.79 38.76
CA ILE A 160 14.27 -18.17 38.26
C ILE A 160 13.27 -18.98 39.10
N VAL A 161 12.30 -19.60 38.44
CA VAL A 161 11.27 -20.42 39.05
C VAL A 161 11.46 -21.87 38.61
N PHE A 162 11.56 -22.77 39.59
CA PHE A 162 11.54 -24.21 39.39
C PHE A 162 10.13 -24.73 39.63
N HIS A 163 9.60 -25.48 38.67
CA HIS A 163 8.33 -26.16 38.83
C HIS A 163 8.61 -27.53 39.44
N ASP A 164 8.14 -27.76 40.67
CA ASP A 164 8.38 -29.00 41.41
C ASP A 164 7.81 -30.21 40.66
N MET A 165 8.69 -31.17 40.38
CA MET A 165 8.39 -32.42 39.69
C MET A 165 8.96 -33.61 40.47
N SER A 166 8.98 -33.54 41.81
CA SER A 166 9.49 -34.56 42.73
C SER A 166 8.79 -35.93 42.69
N SER A 167 7.79 -36.11 41.83
CA SER A 167 7.09 -37.38 41.63
C SER A 167 7.96 -38.39 40.87
N ASP A 168 7.93 -39.66 41.28
CA ASP A 168 8.55 -40.78 40.54
C ASP A 168 8.10 -40.88 39.07
N ARG A 169 6.99 -40.23 38.70
CA ARG A 169 6.51 -40.14 37.31
C ARG A 169 7.50 -39.42 36.37
N TYR A 170 8.33 -38.52 36.88
CA TYR A 170 9.23 -37.70 36.06
C TYR A 170 10.69 -38.17 36.15
N ARG A 171 10.86 -39.46 36.42
CA ARG A 171 12.14 -40.13 36.62
C ARG A 171 12.32 -41.28 35.62
N ALA A 172 13.50 -41.38 35.03
CA ALA A 172 13.90 -42.51 34.18
C ALA A 172 15.13 -43.23 34.74
N ASN A 173 15.15 -44.55 34.63
CA ASN A 173 16.34 -45.35 34.89
C ASN A 173 17.33 -45.24 33.73
N TYR A 174 18.63 -45.30 34.03
CA TYR A 174 19.73 -45.34 33.06
C TYR A 174 20.70 -46.48 33.41
N SER A 175 21.73 -46.70 32.58
CA SER A 175 22.69 -47.80 32.71
C SER A 175 23.52 -47.82 34.00
N LYS A 176 23.46 -46.74 34.80
CA LYS A 176 24.31 -46.49 36.00
C LYS A 176 25.81 -46.37 35.72
N LYS A 177 26.21 -46.29 34.44
CA LYS A 177 27.59 -46.01 34.02
C LYS A 177 27.80 -44.50 33.86
N THR A 178 28.08 -44.06 32.64
CA THR A 178 28.36 -42.67 32.27
C THR A 178 27.26 -42.12 31.37
N VAL A 179 26.85 -40.88 31.63
CA VAL A 179 26.07 -40.05 30.71
C VAL A 179 26.94 -38.87 30.33
N GLU A 180 27.22 -38.70 29.04
CA GLU A 180 28.26 -37.78 28.57
C GLU A 180 27.71 -36.50 27.91
N SER A 181 26.61 -36.61 27.16
CA SER A 181 26.07 -35.50 26.38
C SER A 181 24.53 -35.55 26.39
N ILE A 182 23.89 -34.38 26.50
CA ILE A 182 22.43 -34.20 26.50
C ILE A 182 22.11 -33.07 25.52
N VAL A 183 21.17 -33.29 24.61
CA VAL A 183 20.69 -32.28 23.66
C VAL A 183 19.18 -32.33 23.51
N GLY A 184 18.55 -31.17 23.45
CA GLY A 184 17.13 -31.02 23.14
C GLY A 184 16.92 -30.52 21.71
N THR A 185 15.83 -30.96 21.08
CA THR A 185 15.33 -30.42 19.81
C THR A 185 14.34 -29.26 20.05
N ASP A 186 14.06 -28.50 19.00
CA ASP A 186 13.10 -27.40 19.05
C ASP A 186 11.64 -27.86 19.24
N ASP A 187 11.30 -29.10 18.86
CA ASP A 187 9.99 -29.74 19.11
C ASP A 187 9.92 -30.47 20.47
N GLY A 188 10.98 -30.39 21.27
CA GLY A 188 11.04 -30.86 22.65
C GLY A 188 11.44 -32.32 22.85
N ARG A 189 11.97 -33.00 21.83
CA ARG A 189 12.62 -34.31 22.01
C ARG A 189 13.97 -34.13 22.71
N ILE A 190 14.34 -35.10 23.54
CA ILE A 190 15.57 -35.03 24.34
C ILE A 190 16.40 -36.29 24.04
N PHE A 191 17.63 -36.09 23.60
CA PHE A 191 18.58 -37.16 23.32
C PHE A 191 19.77 -37.08 24.27
N LEU A 192 20.24 -38.24 24.71
CA LEU A 192 21.43 -38.35 25.55
C LEU A 192 22.25 -39.59 25.20
N ILE A 193 23.52 -39.58 25.57
CA ILE A 193 24.40 -40.73 25.42
C ILE A 193 24.55 -41.43 26.77
N ASP A 194 24.05 -42.67 26.86
CA ASP A 194 24.11 -43.50 28.07
C ASP A 194 24.94 -44.76 27.79
N ALA A 195 26.01 -44.96 28.56
CA ALA A 195 26.96 -46.07 28.39
C ALA A 195 27.51 -46.22 26.96
N GLY A 196 27.68 -45.09 26.26
CA GLY A 196 28.17 -45.04 24.89
C GLY A 196 27.11 -45.31 23.82
N GLU A 197 25.82 -45.39 24.16
CA GLU A 197 24.71 -45.62 23.24
C GLU A 197 23.81 -44.39 23.14
N LEU A 198 23.29 -44.10 21.94
CA LEU A 198 22.34 -43.00 21.74
C LEU A 198 20.97 -43.40 22.29
N CYS A 199 20.45 -42.61 23.21
CA CYS A 199 19.15 -42.81 23.84
C CYS A 199 18.27 -41.56 23.69
N GLU A 200 16.96 -41.77 23.63
CA GLU A 200 15.94 -40.73 23.71
C GLU A 200 15.26 -40.79 25.08
N LEU A 201 15.24 -39.66 25.78
CA LEU A 201 14.48 -39.49 27.01
C LEU A 201 13.04 -39.11 26.64
N VAL A 202 12.15 -40.09 26.69
CA VAL A 202 10.74 -39.93 26.36
C VAL A 202 9.98 -39.53 27.61
N TYR A 203 9.29 -38.40 27.55
CA TYR A 203 8.41 -37.89 28.60
C TYR A 203 7.01 -37.60 28.00
N GLU A 204 6.03 -38.42 28.36
CA GLU A 204 4.67 -38.45 27.81
C GLU A 204 3.63 -38.73 28.91
N ASP A 205 2.34 -38.61 28.58
CA ASP A 205 1.27 -38.97 29.51
C ASP A 205 1.28 -40.47 29.82
N GLU A 206 0.79 -40.82 31.00
CA GLU A 206 0.75 -42.20 31.49
C GLU A 206 -0.15 -43.06 30.58
N GLY A 207 0.45 -44.09 29.98
CA GLY A 207 -0.24 -45.08 29.16
C GLY A 207 -0.48 -46.36 29.96
N TRP A 208 -1.47 -47.16 29.55
CA TRP A 208 -1.83 -48.42 30.22
C TRP A 208 -0.63 -49.38 30.39
N PHE A 209 0.38 -49.30 29.52
CA PHE A 209 1.55 -50.19 29.51
C PHE A 209 2.90 -49.47 29.53
N SER A 210 2.94 -48.15 29.75
CA SER A 210 4.18 -47.36 29.61
C SER A 210 4.34 -46.31 30.70
N HIS A 211 5.53 -46.30 31.32
CA HIS A 211 5.90 -45.26 32.27
C HIS A 211 6.01 -43.90 31.55
N PRO A 212 5.52 -42.82 32.19
CA PRO A 212 5.49 -41.48 31.60
C PRO A 212 6.88 -40.93 31.28
N CYS A 213 7.90 -41.24 32.09
CA CYS A 213 9.29 -40.89 31.83
C CYS A 213 10.14 -42.16 31.67
N ARG A 214 10.83 -42.32 30.54
CA ARG A 214 11.67 -43.50 30.26
C ARG A 214 12.78 -43.20 29.27
N LEU A 215 13.82 -44.03 29.28
CA LEU A 215 14.95 -43.95 28.35
C LEU A 215 14.85 -45.04 27.28
N GLU A 216 14.77 -44.65 26.01
CA GLU A 216 14.68 -45.56 24.86
C GLU A 216 15.97 -45.54 24.03
N ILE A 217 16.55 -46.70 23.75
CA ILE A 217 17.78 -46.80 22.95
C ILE A 217 17.45 -46.62 21.47
N ARG A 218 18.16 -45.72 20.80
CA ARG A 218 17.96 -45.33 19.39
C ARG A 218 19.15 -45.70 18.47
N SER A 219 20.33 -45.94 19.02
CA SER A 219 21.54 -46.36 18.25
C SER A 219 21.45 -47.76 17.65
N LEU A 220 20.49 -48.59 18.06
CA LEU A 220 20.36 -49.98 17.61
C LEU A 220 19.06 -50.20 16.84
N SER A 221 19.14 -50.99 15.78
CA SER A 221 17.94 -51.50 15.11
C SER A 221 17.10 -52.33 16.07
N THR A 222 15.78 -52.40 15.87
CA THR A 222 14.88 -53.19 16.72
C THR A 222 15.31 -54.66 16.83
N PHE A 223 15.96 -55.19 15.78
CA PHE A 223 16.51 -56.53 15.73
C PHE A 223 17.78 -56.68 16.59
N ASP A 224 18.71 -55.72 16.53
CA ASP A 224 19.95 -55.75 17.33
C ASP A 224 19.70 -55.55 18.83
N GLN A 225 18.63 -54.84 19.19
CA GLN A 225 18.21 -54.69 20.58
C GLN A 225 17.83 -56.05 21.20
N GLN A 226 17.23 -56.95 20.44
CA GLN A 226 16.84 -58.29 20.88
C GLN A 226 18.05 -59.25 20.98
N LEU A 227 19.11 -59.02 20.21
CA LEU A 227 20.33 -59.86 20.18
C LEU A 227 21.42 -59.43 21.18
N ARG A 228 21.17 -58.39 22.01
CA ARG A 228 22.12 -57.85 22.99
C ARG A 228 22.71 -58.87 23.97
N PHE A 229 22.04 -60.00 24.21
CA PHE A 229 22.54 -61.04 25.12
C PHE A 229 23.73 -61.84 24.57
N ILE A 230 24.07 -61.69 23.28
CA ILE A 230 25.03 -62.54 22.57
C ILE A 230 26.27 -61.76 22.08
N SER A 231 26.26 -60.42 22.06
CA SER A 231 27.38 -59.62 21.56
C SER A 231 27.80 -58.46 22.48
N ASN A 232 29.12 -58.30 22.69
CA ASN A 232 29.74 -57.18 23.41
C ASN A 232 30.10 -56.02 22.46
N TYR A 233 29.15 -55.59 21.61
CA TYR A 233 29.36 -54.38 20.80
C TYR A 233 29.13 -53.14 21.68
N SER A 234 30.15 -52.28 21.80
CA SER A 234 30.01 -50.95 22.41
C SER A 234 30.33 -49.91 21.35
N SER A 235 29.34 -49.08 21.02
CA SER A 235 29.51 -47.99 20.04
C SER A 235 30.38 -46.84 20.57
N ARG A 236 30.60 -46.76 21.89
CA ARG A 236 31.47 -45.77 22.57
C ARG A 236 31.23 -44.33 22.09
N LEU A 237 29.97 -43.99 21.81
CA LEU A 237 29.57 -42.62 21.48
C LEU A 237 29.85 -41.71 22.68
N LYS A 238 30.17 -40.44 22.41
CA LYS A 238 30.55 -39.44 23.41
C LYS A 238 29.80 -38.12 23.31
N SER A 239 29.52 -37.68 22.09
CA SER A 239 28.84 -36.40 21.82
C SER A 239 27.65 -36.58 20.90
N VAL A 240 26.59 -35.82 21.14
CA VAL A 240 25.43 -35.70 20.27
C VAL A 240 25.15 -34.22 19.97
N VAL A 241 24.83 -33.90 18.72
CA VAL A 241 24.42 -32.55 18.28
C VAL A 241 23.21 -32.62 17.36
N VAL A 242 22.44 -31.54 17.34
CA VAL A 242 21.19 -31.42 16.56
C VAL A 242 21.26 -30.18 15.67
N ASP A 243 20.85 -30.36 14.42
CA ASP A 243 20.49 -29.30 13.47
C ASP A 243 18.97 -29.34 13.24
N ASP A 244 18.23 -28.55 14.02
CA ASP A 244 16.77 -28.49 13.98
C ASP A 244 16.24 -28.05 12.61
N ALA A 245 16.96 -27.16 11.92
CA ALA A 245 16.53 -26.61 10.63
C ALA A 245 16.44 -27.71 9.55
N ARG A 246 17.35 -28.69 9.61
CA ARG A 246 17.36 -29.86 8.72
C ARG A 246 16.78 -31.12 9.34
N ASN A 247 16.40 -31.08 10.61
CA ASN A 247 16.02 -32.23 11.42
C ASN A 247 17.12 -33.30 11.44
N ILE A 248 18.39 -32.92 11.52
CA ILE A 248 19.53 -33.86 11.53
C ILE A 248 20.04 -34.01 12.97
N LEU A 249 20.27 -35.25 13.40
CA LEU A 249 20.95 -35.61 14.63
C LEU A 249 22.26 -36.31 14.29
N SER A 250 23.38 -35.85 14.83
CA SER A 250 24.69 -36.47 14.62
C SER A 250 25.32 -36.87 15.94
N VAL A 251 25.91 -38.06 15.97
CA VAL A 251 26.63 -38.61 17.13
C VAL A 251 28.08 -38.93 16.75
N MET A 252 28.97 -38.83 17.72
CA MET A 252 30.42 -39.00 17.52
C MET A 252 30.99 -39.94 18.59
N SER A 253 31.85 -40.86 18.18
CA SER A 253 32.83 -41.56 19.03
C SER A 253 34.25 -41.07 18.73
N ASP A 254 35.27 -41.66 19.35
CA ASP A 254 36.68 -41.32 19.06
C ASP A 254 37.11 -41.57 17.60
N HIS A 255 36.40 -42.46 16.89
CA HIS A 255 36.83 -42.94 15.56
C HIS A 255 35.74 -42.90 14.49
N HIS A 256 34.47 -42.66 14.83
CA HIS A 256 33.40 -42.62 13.83
C HIS A 256 32.30 -41.63 14.20
N ILE A 257 31.56 -41.20 13.17
CA ILE A 257 30.39 -40.32 13.24
C ILE A 257 29.22 -41.05 12.60
N GLU A 258 28.04 -40.95 13.22
CA GLU A 258 26.78 -41.42 12.65
C GLU A 258 25.79 -40.26 12.62
N SER A 259 25.04 -40.15 11.52
CA SER A 259 24.00 -39.12 11.37
C SER A 259 22.65 -39.76 11.09
N PHE A 260 21.60 -39.12 11.59
CA PHE A 260 20.22 -39.57 11.52
C PHE A 260 19.32 -38.41 11.13
N LEU A 261 18.26 -38.69 10.37
CA LEU A 261 17.14 -37.77 10.17
C LEU A 261 16.11 -38.02 11.28
N ILE A 262 15.76 -36.95 11.99
CA ILE A 262 14.70 -36.90 12.98
C ILE A 262 13.37 -36.80 12.24
N ILE A 263 12.58 -37.87 12.29
CA ILE A 263 11.22 -37.84 11.74
C ILE A 263 10.32 -37.07 12.70
N LYS A 264 9.59 -36.08 12.16
CA LYS A 264 8.68 -35.21 12.92
C LYS A 264 7.55 -36.00 13.60
N ASN A 265 6.86 -35.36 14.54
CA ASN A 265 5.73 -35.94 15.30
C ASN A 265 6.11 -37.17 16.15
N GLY A 266 7.34 -37.22 16.65
CA GLY A 266 7.82 -38.35 17.46
C GLY A 266 8.11 -39.62 16.67
N GLY A 267 8.32 -39.52 15.35
CA GLY A 267 8.73 -40.65 14.52
C GLY A 267 10.15 -41.18 14.84
N PRO A 268 10.49 -42.39 14.38
CA PRO A 268 11.79 -43.01 14.62
C PRO A 268 12.92 -42.23 13.93
N LEU A 269 14.17 -42.47 14.35
CA LEU A 269 15.34 -41.95 13.66
C LEU A 269 15.60 -42.76 12.38
N ARG A 270 15.82 -42.08 11.25
CA ARG A 270 16.26 -42.70 9.99
C ARG A 270 17.76 -42.51 9.80
N SER A 271 18.54 -43.59 9.72
CA SER A 271 19.99 -43.49 9.50
C SER A 271 20.31 -42.82 8.15
N LEU A 272 21.23 -41.85 8.17
CA LEU A 272 21.77 -41.17 6.99
C LEU A 272 23.12 -41.76 6.58
N GLY A 273 23.86 -42.36 7.51
CA GLY A 273 25.13 -43.00 7.24
C GLY A 273 26.05 -43.01 8.45
N LYS A 274 27.14 -43.77 8.32
CA LYS A 274 28.23 -43.89 9.28
C LYS A 274 29.54 -43.61 8.56
N TRP A 275 30.38 -42.79 9.14
CA TRP A 275 31.71 -42.46 8.62
C TRP A 275 32.77 -42.72 9.68
N SER A 276 33.91 -43.31 9.30
CA SER A 276 35.02 -43.63 10.20
C SER A 276 36.32 -42.93 9.79
N ILE A 277 37.03 -42.37 10.78
CA ILE A 277 38.35 -41.73 10.58
C ILE A 277 39.41 -42.73 10.11
N ASN A 278 39.20 -44.02 10.36
CA ASN A 278 40.10 -45.10 9.95
C ASN A 278 39.84 -45.58 8.50
N GLU A 279 38.91 -44.97 7.77
CA GLU A 279 38.73 -45.25 6.34
C GLU A 279 39.95 -44.77 5.54
N ASP A 280 40.42 -45.55 4.56
CA ASP A 280 41.65 -45.28 3.78
C ASP A 280 41.67 -43.91 3.07
N LYS A 281 40.49 -43.31 2.85
CA LYS A 281 40.31 -41.99 2.20
C LYS A 281 40.22 -40.83 3.20
N SER A 282 40.29 -41.08 4.50
CA SER A 282 40.22 -40.03 5.52
C SER A 282 41.51 -39.21 5.50
N GLU A 283 41.37 -37.90 5.24
CA GLU A 283 42.48 -36.95 5.35
C GLU A 283 42.63 -36.38 6.77
N LEU A 284 41.70 -36.73 7.68
CA LEU A 284 41.71 -36.31 9.08
C LEU A 284 42.74 -37.13 9.89
N LYS A 285 43.56 -36.43 10.70
CA LYS A 285 44.61 -37.04 11.52
C LYS A 285 44.27 -37.01 13.01
N GLY A 286 44.65 -38.07 13.73
CA GLY A 286 44.41 -38.22 15.16
C GLY A 286 43.08 -38.91 15.45
N THR A 287 42.42 -38.53 16.54
CA THR A 287 41.09 -39.02 16.94
C THR A 287 40.08 -37.88 16.92
N LEU A 288 38.78 -38.19 16.82
CA LEU A 288 37.73 -37.18 16.89
C LEU A 288 37.62 -36.60 18.30
N SER A 289 37.53 -35.27 18.40
CA SER A 289 37.47 -34.53 19.65
C SER A 289 36.13 -33.83 19.87
N SER A 290 35.55 -33.25 18.81
CA SER A 290 34.22 -32.61 18.89
C SER A 290 33.53 -32.57 17.54
N ILE A 291 32.21 -32.47 17.55
CA ILE A 291 31.38 -32.21 16.37
C ILE A 291 30.49 -31.00 16.63
N HIS A 292 30.21 -30.22 15.58
CA HIS A 292 29.41 -28.99 15.65
C HIS A 292 28.47 -28.91 14.44
N PRO A 293 27.19 -28.56 14.61
CA PRO A 293 26.29 -28.35 13.49
C PRO A 293 26.70 -27.12 12.68
N ILE A 294 26.60 -27.21 11.36
CA ILE A 294 26.73 -26.04 10.46
C ILE A 294 25.33 -25.67 10.01
N TYR A 295 24.82 -24.53 10.47
CA TYR A 295 23.45 -24.13 10.20
C TYR A 295 23.23 -23.74 8.73
N VAL A 296 21.98 -23.86 8.26
CA VAL A 296 21.58 -23.50 6.89
C VAL A 296 21.90 -22.04 6.53
N THR A 297 21.84 -21.15 7.53
CA THR A 297 22.20 -19.74 7.44
C THR A 297 23.68 -19.53 7.12
N GLU A 298 24.54 -20.51 7.42
CA GLU A 298 25.97 -20.46 7.10
C GLU A 298 26.24 -21.10 5.75
N SER A 299 25.77 -22.35 5.59
CA SER A 299 25.93 -23.12 4.37
C SER A 299 24.74 -24.03 4.23
N SER A 300 24.09 -24.07 3.06
CA SER A 300 23.04 -25.05 2.78
C SER A 300 23.61 -26.43 2.49
N PHE A 301 24.90 -26.49 2.15
CA PHE A 301 25.58 -27.69 1.69
C PHE A 301 26.25 -28.44 2.86
N TYR A 302 27.08 -27.74 3.63
CA TYR A 302 27.71 -28.33 4.80
C TYR A 302 26.72 -28.41 5.97
N CYS A 303 26.67 -29.58 6.60
CA CYS A 303 25.71 -29.88 7.67
C CYS A 303 26.41 -30.07 9.03
N LEU A 304 27.66 -30.53 9.02
CA LEU A 304 28.40 -30.89 10.22
C LEU A 304 29.89 -30.59 10.07
N LEU A 305 30.48 -30.04 11.11
CA LEU A 305 31.92 -29.90 11.30
C LEU A 305 32.41 -30.93 12.33
N ALA A 306 33.43 -31.71 11.99
CA ALA A 306 34.14 -32.55 12.94
C ALA A 306 35.56 -32.02 13.17
N VAL A 307 36.03 -32.05 14.41
CA VAL A 307 37.36 -31.56 14.80
C VAL A 307 38.14 -32.67 15.46
N THR A 308 39.37 -32.89 15.02
CA THR A 308 40.25 -33.91 15.62
C THR A 308 41.10 -33.36 16.76
N THR A 309 41.68 -34.25 17.56
CA THR A 309 42.62 -33.92 18.65
C THR A 309 43.88 -33.19 18.17
N THR A 310 44.19 -33.25 16.87
CA THR A 310 45.29 -32.51 16.24
C THR A 310 44.87 -31.14 15.69
N GLY A 311 43.58 -30.81 15.73
CA GLY A 311 43.02 -29.55 15.24
C GLY A 311 42.62 -29.55 13.76
N HIS A 312 42.61 -30.69 13.07
CA HIS A 312 42.07 -30.77 11.71
C HIS A 312 40.54 -30.66 11.75
N ARG A 313 39.96 -29.97 10.76
CA ARG A 313 38.53 -29.66 10.66
C ARG A 313 37.94 -30.34 9.42
N GLY A 314 37.07 -31.34 9.62
CA GLY A 314 36.39 -32.06 8.54
C GLY A 314 34.96 -31.57 8.34
N TYR A 315 34.62 -31.16 7.12
CA TYR A 315 33.32 -30.64 6.73
C TYR A 315 32.51 -31.73 6.03
N PHE A 316 31.34 -32.02 6.55
CA PHE A 316 30.46 -33.08 6.07
C PHE A 316 29.22 -32.53 5.37
N THR A 317 28.80 -33.21 4.31
CA THR A 317 27.52 -33.00 3.63
C THR A 317 26.58 -34.19 3.86
N CYS A 318 25.29 -33.91 3.93
CA CYS A 318 24.24 -34.92 4.03
C CYS A 318 23.41 -35.07 2.75
N TYR A 319 23.90 -34.54 1.62
CA TYR A 319 23.18 -34.51 0.35
C TYR A 319 23.98 -35.15 -0.80
N SER A 320 23.42 -36.21 -1.39
CA SER A 320 23.96 -36.88 -2.59
C SER A 320 22.87 -37.12 -3.64
N ILE A 321 23.22 -37.12 -4.94
CA ILE A 321 22.34 -37.55 -6.04
C ILE A 321 22.85 -38.87 -6.61
N ASN A 322 21.91 -39.78 -6.85
CA ASN A 322 22.18 -41.01 -7.60
C ASN A 322 22.17 -40.70 -9.11
N SER A 323 23.34 -40.73 -9.75
CA SER A 323 23.47 -40.64 -11.21
C SER A 323 23.52 -42.04 -11.81
N ARG A 324 23.06 -42.21 -13.07
CA ARG A 324 23.05 -43.52 -13.78
C ARG A 324 24.43 -44.20 -13.88
N TYR A 325 25.52 -43.49 -13.56
CA TYR A 325 26.91 -43.98 -13.59
C TYR A 325 27.63 -43.87 -12.24
N GLY A 326 26.91 -43.70 -11.11
CA GLY A 326 27.49 -43.69 -9.77
C GLY A 326 26.89 -42.61 -8.85
N TRP A 327 27.29 -42.62 -7.57
CA TRP A 327 26.94 -41.58 -6.61
C TRP A 327 27.73 -40.31 -6.93
N SER A 328 27.03 -39.20 -7.19
CA SER A 328 27.64 -37.90 -7.39
C SER A 328 27.12 -36.94 -6.32
N VAL A 329 28.03 -36.26 -5.63
CA VAL A 329 27.65 -35.19 -4.70
C VAL A 329 26.94 -34.10 -5.52
N ILE A 330 25.78 -33.65 -5.04
CA ILE A 330 25.05 -32.53 -5.65
C ILE A 330 25.99 -31.32 -5.63
N THR A 331 26.03 -30.50 -6.68
CA THR A 331 26.85 -29.29 -6.72
C THR A 331 26.04 -28.02 -7.03
N ASP A 332 24.73 -28.10 -7.24
CA ASP A 332 23.85 -26.97 -7.60
C ASP A 332 22.95 -26.54 -6.42
N THR A 333 22.96 -25.24 -6.08
CA THR A 333 22.30 -24.66 -4.88
C THR A 333 20.78 -24.76 -4.90
N THR A 334 20.17 -24.74 -6.08
CA THR A 334 18.71 -24.78 -6.23
C THR A 334 18.12 -26.15 -5.88
N SER A 335 18.91 -27.21 -6.04
CA SER A 335 18.50 -28.60 -5.84
C SER A 335 18.43 -29.03 -4.36
N TYR A 336 19.17 -28.38 -3.44
CA TYR A 336 19.20 -28.77 -2.02
C TYR A 336 17.95 -28.39 -1.23
N LYS A 337 17.36 -27.23 -1.55
CA LYS A 337 16.19 -26.72 -0.79
C LYS A 337 15.00 -27.67 -0.83
N ASN A 338 14.95 -28.56 -1.81
CA ASN A 338 13.86 -29.51 -2.03
C ASN A 338 14.28 -30.98 -1.85
N THR A 339 15.51 -31.26 -1.38
CA THR A 339 15.97 -32.63 -1.15
C THR A 339 16.13 -32.89 0.33
N ASP A 340 15.59 -34.01 0.80
CA ASP A 340 15.82 -34.47 2.16
C ASP A 340 17.27 -34.96 2.33
N PRO A 341 17.88 -34.75 3.52
CA PRO A 341 19.15 -35.39 3.86
C PRO A 341 19.08 -36.91 3.63
N ASN A 342 20.11 -37.45 2.98
CA ASN A 342 20.12 -38.84 2.52
C ASN A 342 21.48 -39.57 2.62
N CYS A 343 22.55 -38.88 3.03
CA CYS A 343 23.87 -39.49 3.19
C CYS A 343 24.65 -38.86 4.36
N LEU A 344 25.86 -39.35 4.63
CA LEU A 344 26.89 -38.68 5.44
C LEU A 344 28.24 -38.84 4.72
N ILE A 345 28.80 -37.74 4.21
CA ILE A 345 30.04 -37.76 3.41
C ILE A 345 30.99 -36.68 3.90
N LEU A 346 32.23 -37.06 4.24
CA LEU A 346 33.33 -36.12 4.43
C LEU A 346 33.70 -35.53 3.07
N TYR A 347 33.51 -34.22 2.92
CA TYR A 347 33.71 -33.53 1.66
C TYR A 347 35.02 -32.76 1.60
N GLU A 348 35.36 -32.05 2.69
CA GLU A 348 36.56 -31.22 2.76
C GLU A 348 37.25 -31.33 4.12
N VAL A 349 38.58 -31.27 4.13
CA VAL A 349 39.39 -31.21 5.35
C VAL A 349 40.24 -29.95 5.35
N HIS A 350 40.19 -29.19 6.44
CA HIS A 350 41.05 -28.04 6.68
C HIS A 350 42.13 -28.38 7.71
N ASP A 351 43.38 -28.20 7.30
CA ASP A 351 44.54 -28.37 8.17
C ASP A 351 44.58 -27.28 9.26
N PRO A 352 45.06 -27.58 10.48
CA PRO A 352 45.24 -26.57 11.52
C PRO A 352 46.26 -25.50 11.11
N PRO A 353 46.19 -24.28 11.68
CA PRO A 353 47.18 -23.23 11.40
C PRO A 353 48.61 -23.67 11.70
N ALA A 354 49.54 -23.32 10.81
CA ALA A 354 50.97 -23.60 11.01
C ALA A 354 51.49 -22.85 12.25
N GLN A 355 52.14 -23.58 13.16
CA GLN A 355 52.68 -22.98 14.39
C GLN A 355 54.02 -22.26 14.10
N PRO A 356 54.31 -21.12 14.75
CA PRO A 356 55.60 -20.45 14.62
C PRO A 356 56.74 -21.38 15.09
N PRO A 357 57.89 -21.44 14.40
CA PRO A 357 58.99 -22.36 14.73
C PRO A 357 59.55 -22.17 16.15
N ALA A 358 59.44 -20.97 16.73
CA ALA A 358 59.85 -20.69 18.11
C ALA A 358 58.99 -21.41 19.18
N GLN A 359 57.72 -21.73 18.87
CA GLN A 359 56.81 -22.42 19.80
C GLN A 359 56.93 -23.95 19.73
N VAL A 360 57.41 -24.49 18.60
CA VAL A 360 57.57 -25.94 18.39
C VAL A 360 58.70 -26.51 19.27
N ALA A 361 59.74 -25.71 19.57
CA ALA A 361 60.89 -26.14 20.36
C ALA A 361 60.61 -26.29 21.88
N GLN A 362 59.50 -25.75 22.39
CA GLN A 362 59.15 -25.78 23.83
C GLN A 362 58.09 -26.83 24.21
N GLN A 363 57.58 -27.62 23.26
CA GLN A 363 56.39 -28.46 23.46
C GLN A 363 56.70 -29.95 23.45
N SER A 364 56.76 -30.56 24.63
CA SER A 364 56.73 -32.02 24.78
C SER A 364 55.45 -32.56 25.44
N ASN A 365 54.48 -31.72 25.86
CA ASN A 365 53.29 -32.20 26.59
C ASN A 365 51.98 -31.36 26.49
N SER A 366 51.81 -30.38 25.59
CA SER A 366 50.63 -29.49 25.56
C SER A 366 49.63 -29.78 24.41
N GLY A 367 48.72 -30.73 24.60
CA GLY A 367 47.60 -30.99 23.69
C GLY A 367 46.48 -29.93 23.76
N TYR A 368 45.61 -29.89 22.75
CA TYR A 368 44.37 -29.11 22.78
C TYR A 368 43.42 -29.67 23.86
N SER A 369 42.79 -28.78 24.63
CA SER A 369 41.84 -29.15 25.70
C SER A 369 40.38 -29.02 25.28
N MET A 370 40.05 -28.11 24.37
CA MET A 370 38.68 -27.84 23.93
C MET A 370 38.65 -27.21 22.54
N PHE A 371 37.61 -27.54 21.77
CA PHE A 371 37.26 -26.87 20.53
C PHE A 371 35.80 -26.42 20.55
N LYS A 372 35.53 -25.21 20.05
CA LYS A 372 34.17 -24.67 19.88
C LYS A 372 34.01 -24.04 18.51
N TYR A 373 32.83 -24.20 17.93
CA TYR A 373 32.48 -23.61 16.66
C TYR A 373 31.13 -22.91 16.75
N PHE A 374 31.09 -21.65 16.33
CA PHE A 374 29.90 -20.82 16.35
C PHE A 374 29.80 -20.06 15.04
N HIS A 375 29.06 -20.60 14.07
CA HIS A 375 28.68 -19.91 12.83
C HIS A 375 29.87 -19.12 12.20
N GLY A 376 30.86 -19.86 11.71
CA GLY A 376 32.10 -19.34 11.14
C GLY A 376 33.22 -19.03 12.15
N VAL A 377 32.92 -18.82 13.43
CA VAL A 377 33.95 -18.52 14.44
C VAL A 377 34.41 -19.80 15.11
N PHE A 378 35.70 -20.14 14.97
CA PHE A 378 36.29 -21.33 15.54
C PHE A 378 37.25 -20.98 16.67
N PHE A 379 37.10 -21.64 17.82
CA PHE A 379 37.98 -21.52 18.98
C PHE A 379 38.70 -22.85 19.22
N ALA A 380 40.02 -22.79 19.34
CA ALA A 380 40.88 -23.90 19.73
C ALA A 380 41.65 -23.52 21.00
N LEU A 381 41.42 -24.25 22.09
CA LEU A 381 42.05 -24.00 23.37
C LEU A 381 43.16 -25.01 23.59
N ARG A 382 44.36 -24.51 23.87
CA ARG A 382 45.53 -25.33 24.24
C ARG A 382 45.94 -24.98 25.66
N ARG A 383 46.16 -26.00 26.49
CA ARG A 383 46.61 -25.80 27.87
C ARG A 383 48.12 -25.60 27.92
N GLU A 384 48.56 -24.55 28.59
CA GLU A 384 49.97 -24.24 28.83
C GLU A 384 50.16 -23.91 30.32
N GLY A 385 50.56 -24.90 31.11
CA GLY A 385 50.61 -24.80 32.57
C GLY A 385 49.24 -24.52 33.19
N ALA A 386 49.13 -23.38 33.88
CA ALA A 386 47.91 -22.86 34.50
C ALA A 386 47.12 -21.87 33.62
N SER A 387 47.55 -21.67 32.38
CA SER A 387 46.91 -20.78 31.42
C SER A 387 46.41 -21.58 30.20
N HIS A 388 45.44 -21.00 29.50
CA HIS A 388 44.99 -21.46 28.20
C HIS A 388 45.42 -20.46 27.13
N ILE A 389 46.05 -20.97 26.07
CA ILE A 389 46.19 -20.23 24.83
C ILE A 389 44.93 -20.49 24.01
N VAL A 390 44.19 -19.43 23.70
CA VAL A 390 43.03 -19.49 22.83
C VAL A 390 43.43 -19.02 21.44
N THR A 391 43.35 -19.91 20.46
CA THR A 391 43.49 -19.57 19.04
C THR A 391 42.11 -19.49 18.43
N THR A 392 41.80 -18.35 17.82
CA THR A 392 40.51 -18.11 17.16
C THR A 392 40.72 -17.90 15.66
N THR A 393 39.90 -18.55 14.83
CA THR A 393 39.81 -18.26 13.39
C THR A 393 38.42 -17.81 12.99
N TYR A 394 38.35 -16.98 11.96
CA TYR A 394 37.09 -16.52 11.37
C TYR A 394 37.28 -16.19 9.89
N PRO A 395 36.25 -16.32 9.03
CA PRO A 395 36.39 -16.09 7.60
C PRO A 395 36.74 -14.64 7.27
N ASN A 396 37.65 -14.44 6.33
CA ASN A 396 37.99 -13.15 5.75
C ASN A 396 36.99 -12.79 4.65
N TYR A 397 35.78 -12.42 5.08
CA TYR A 397 34.69 -12.07 4.15
C TYR A 397 35.03 -10.90 3.23
N GLY A 398 35.94 -10.00 3.60
CA GLY A 398 36.39 -8.90 2.73
C GLY A 398 37.14 -9.42 1.51
N SER A 399 38.22 -10.17 1.74
CA SER A 399 39.03 -10.73 0.65
C SER A 399 38.23 -11.70 -0.22
N MET A 400 37.37 -12.51 0.39
CA MET A 400 36.49 -13.45 -0.31
C MET A 400 35.45 -12.72 -1.18
N PHE A 401 34.87 -11.62 -0.69
CA PHE A 401 33.94 -10.79 -1.46
C PHE A 401 34.62 -10.09 -2.63
N MET A 402 35.83 -9.58 -2.42
CA MET A 402 36.62 -8.95 -3.49
C MET A 402 36.92 -9.92 -4.64
N ARG A 403 37.34 -11.15 -4.33
CA ARG A 403 37.53 -12.21 -5.33
C ARG A 403 36.24 -12.53 -6.07
N PHE A 404 35.12 -12.63 -5.36
CA PHE A 404 33.81 -12.87 -5.95
C PHE A 404 33.41 -11.77 -6.95
N ILE A 405 33.53 -10.49 -6.58
CA ILE A 405 33.21 -9.37 -7.48
C ILE A 405 34.15 -9.34 -8.69
N GLN A 406 35.42 -9.69 -8.50
CA GLN A 406 36.42 -9.77 -9.58
C GLN A 406 36.29 -11.04 -10.44
N SER A 407 35.30 -11.91 -10.18
CA SER A 407 35.13 -13.20 -10.84
C SER A 407 36.40 -14.08 -10.81
N GLN A 408 37.18 -13.95 -9.74
CA GLN A 408 38.37 -14.76 -9.49
C GLN A 408 37.99 -16.09 -8.84
N GLU A 409 38.93 -17.04 -8.86
CA GLU A 409 38.74 -18.31 -8.17
C GLU A 409 38.49 -18.08 -6.67
N PRO A 410 37.47 -18.76 -6.12
CA PRO A 410 37.10 -18.63 -4.73
C PRO A 410 38.14 -19.34 -3.85
N ILE A 411 38.74 -18.59 -2.91
CA ILE A 411 39.71 -19.11 -1.92
C ILE A 411 39.21 -18.80 -0.51
N PHE A 412 39.03 -19.86 0.29
CA PHE A 412 38.55 -19.73 1.65
C PHE A 412 39.69 -19.25 2.53
N SER A 413 39.69 -17.95 2.83
CA SER A 413 40.66 -17.29 3.69
C SER A 413 40.08 -17.04 5.07
N GLU A 414 40.88 -17.23 6.10
CA GLU A 414 40.53 -16.98 7.49
C GLU A 414 41.54 -16.05 8.12
N HIS A 415 41.05 -15.15 8.97
CA HIS A 415 41.91 -14.45 9.90
C HIS A 415 42.17 -15.31 11.13
N ILE A 416 43.41 -15.25 11.63
CA ILE A 416 43.83 -15.94 12.85
C ILE A 416 44.30 -14.95 13.90
N PHE A 417 43.88 -15.19 15.14
CA PHE A 417 44.33 -14.44 16.31
C PHE A 417 44.48 -15.37 17.51
N THR A 418 45.50 -15.11 18.33
CA THR A 418 45.81 -15.92 19.52
C THR A 418 45.97 -15.02 20.74
N PHE A 419 45.34 -15.40 21.85
CA PHE A 419 45.38 -14.64 23.10
C PHE A 419 45.42 -15.58 24.31
N PRO A 420 46.12 -15.21 25.39
CA PRO A 420 46.15 -15.99 26.63
C PRO A 420 44.97 -15.64 27.54
N TYR A 421 44.37 -16.65 28.16
CA TYR A 421 43.43 -16.51 29.27
C TYR A 421 43.76 -17.50 30.38
N HIS A 422 43.43 -17.15 31.62
CA HIS A 422 43.65 -18.04 32.75
C HIS A 422 42.45 -18.98 32.97
N ASN A 423 42.68 -20.29 32.95
CA ASN A 423 41.71 -21.35 33.27
C ASN A 423 40.29 -21.09 32.72
N ILE A 424 40.10 -21.32 31.42
CA ILE A 424 38.79 -21.31 30.78
C ILE A 424 38.13 -22.68 31.00
N TYR A 425 36.88 -22.65 31.47
CA TYR A 425 36.04 -23.84 31.64
C TYR A 425 35.11 -24.05 30.46
N GLU A 426 34.55 -22.98 29.89
CA GLU A 426 33.57 -23.07 28.79
C GLU A 426 33.54 -21.77 27.96
N ILE A 427 33.25 -21.91 26.66
CA ILE A 427 32.95 -20.79 25.75
C ILE A 427 31.59 -21.05 25.11
N GLN A 428 30.72 -20.04 25.12
CA GLN A 428 29.38 -20.11 24.55
C GLN A 428 29.00 -18.80 23.85
N GLU A 429 28.37 -18.87 22.67
CA GLU A 429 27.78 -17.69 22.05
C GLU A 429 26.50 -17.25 22.79
N ILE A 430 26.40 -15.95 23.06
CA ILE A 430 25.22 -15.32 23.66
C ILE A 430 24.17 -15.13 22.58
N ARG A 431 22.96 -15.65 22.83
CA ARG A 431 21.85 -15.52 21.89
C ARG A 431 21.44 -14.07 21.72
N ASN A 432 21.24 -13.67 20.47
CA ASN A 432 20.55 -12.44 20.15
C ASN A 432 19.11 -12.72 19.71
N PRO A 433 18.09 -12.22 20.42
CA PRO A 433 16.69 -12.40 20.00
C PRO A 433 16.38 -11.85 18.60
N LEU A 434 17.14 -10.86 18.12
CA LEU A 434 16.98 -10.25 16.80
C LEU A 434 17.63 -11.05 15.67
N HIS A 435 18.52 -11.99 16.01
CA HIS A 435 19.31 -12.76 15.07
C HIS A 435 19.54 -14.18 15.59
N ASP A 436 18.68 -15.11 15.17
CA ASP A 436 18.75 -16.53 15.53
C ASP A 436 19.26 -17.34 14.32
N PRO A 437 20.50 -17.87 14.36
CA PRO A 437 21.08 -18.61 13.24
C PRO A 437 20.32 -19.92 12.93
N LYS A 438 19.47 -20.41 13.85
CA LYS A 438 18.62 -21.60 13.64
C LYS A 438 17.32 -21.31 12.89
N ALA A 439 16.81 -20.08 12.96
CA ALA A 439 15.42 -19.77 12.58
C ALA A 439 15.27 -19.05 11.21
N PHE A 440 16.37 -18.75 10.51
CA PHE A 440 16.36 -17.91 9.31
C PHE A 440 16.51 -18.70 8.00
N GLU A 441 15.73 -18.30 6.99
CA GLU A 441 15.79 -18.82 5.61
C GLU A 441 16.86 -18.14 4.73
N GLU A 442 17.54 -17.12 5.26
CA GLU A 442 18.55 -16.34 4.53
C GLU A 442 19.96 -16.62 5.05
N TYR A 443 20.90 -16.77 4.12
CA TYR A 443 22.32 -16.88 4.44
C TYR A 443 22.86 -15.61 5.10
N SER A 444 23.90 -15.77 5.94
CA SER A 444 24.47 -14.78 6.83
C SER A 444 26.00 -14.68 6.71
N ASN A 445 26.56 -13.48 6.86
CA ASN A 445 27.99 -13.27 7.11
C ASN A 445 28.25 -11.89 7.74
N ASP A 446 29.41 -11.74 8.41
CA ASP A 446 29.71 -10.49 9.13
C ASP A 446 29.83 -9.24 8.23
N LEU A 447 30.20 -9.39 6.95
CA LEU A 447 30.34 -8.27 6.02
C LEU A 447 28.99 -7.64 5.67
N ILE A 448 27.95 -8.47 5.52
CA ILE A 448 26.60 -8.04 5.14
C ILE A 448 25.76 -7.77 6.38
N ASP A 449 25.88 -8.60 7.41
CA ASP A 449 25.03 -8.54 8.59
C ASP A 449 25.31 -7.32 9.46
N GLN A 450 26.53 -6.76 9.44
CA GLN A 450 26.88 -5.58 10.23
C GLN A 450 25.95 -4.36 10.02
N PHE A 451 25.23 -4.29 8.89
CA PHE A 451 24.30 -3.22 8.55
C PHE A 451 22.95 -3.34 9.27
N TYR A 452 22.56 -4.55 9.69
CA TYR A 452 21.24 -4.81 10.28
C TYR A 452 21.24 -5.75 11.49
N ALA A 453 22.38 -6.31 11.86
CA ALA A 453 22.58 -7.14 13.03
C ALA A 453 23.52 -6.44 14.04
N PRO A 454 23.29 -6.64 15.35
CA PRO A 454 24.20 -6.21 16.39
C PRO A 454 25.48 -7.05 16.40
N SER A 455 26.49 -6.62 17.15
CA SER A 455 27.71 -7.42 17.33
C SER A 455 27.43 -8.71 18.09
N ARG A 456 28.08 -9.79 17.65
CA ARG A 456 27.99 -11.10 18.31
C ARG A 456 28.80 -11.07 19.60
N LYS A 457 28.31 -11.73 20.64
CA LYS A 457 28.97 -11.77 21.95
C LYS A 457 29.19 -13.20 22.39
N PHE A 458 30.34 -13.44 23.02
CA PHE A 458 30.72 -14.75 23.53
C PHE A 458 30.94 -14.65 25.04
N LEU A 459 30.35 -15.61 25.74
CA LEU A 459 30.56 -15.85 27.15
C LEU A 459 31.78 -16.77 27.28
N VAL A 460 32.81 -16.30 27.97
CA VAL A 460 33.96 -17.13 28.37
C VAL A 460 33.90 -17.31 29.86
N TYR A 461 33.60 -18.53 30.30
CA TYR A 461 33.54 -18.84 31.71
C TYR A 461 34.92 -19.24 32.21
N SER A 462 35.45 -18.48 33.17
CA SER A 462 36.78 -18.67 33.76
C SER A 462 36.70 -18.71 35.28
N HIS A 463 37.79 -19.07 35.94
CA HIS A 463 37.87 -19.06 37.40
C HIS A 463 37.73 -17.67 38.05
N HIS A 464 37.93 -16.58 37.29
CA HIS A 464 37.72 -15.22 37.78
C HIS A 464 36.27 -14.75 37.66
N GLY A 465 35.47 -15.37 36.79
CA GLY A 465 34.21 -14.79 36.36
C GLY A 465 33.79 -15.21 34.97
N ILE A 466 32.65 -14.65 34.58
CA ILE A 466 32.17 -14.66 33.22
C ILE A 466 32.76 -13.44 32.51
N ILE A 467 33.57 -13.70 31.49
CA ILE A 467 34.14 -12.69 30.61
C ILE A 467 33.23 -12.59 29.38
N ILE A 468 32.72 -11.39 29.09
CA ILE A 468 31.94 -11.14 27.89
C ILE A 468 32.88 -10.61 26.81
N LEU A 469 33.11 -11.42 25.78
CA LEU A 469 33.85 -11.02 24.60
C LEU A 469 32.89 -10.47 23.55
N ASN A 470 33.14 -9.24 23.11
CA ASN A 470 32.44 -8.67 21.97
C ASN A 470 33.22 -8.95 20.69
N LYS A 471 32.55 -9.53 19.70
CA LYS A 471 33.12 -9.71 18.36
C LYS A 471 32.94 -8.43 17.55
N LEU A 472 34.04 -7.73 17.34
CA LEU A 472 34.08 -6.53 16.52
C LEU A 472 33.73 -6.88 15.07
N ARG A 473 32.85 -6.07 14.48
CA ARG A 473 32.44 -6.16 13.08
C ARG A 473 33.41 -5.36 12.21
N PRO A 474 33.42 -5.57 10.89
CA PRO A 474 34.25 -4.77 9.97
C PRO A 474 34.06 -3.26 10.16
N VAL A 475 32.82 -2.79 10.37
CA VAL A 475 32.50 -1.38 10.64
C VAL A 475 33.10 -0.89 11.96
N ASP A 476 33.16 -1.73 13.00
CA ASP A 476 33.72 -1.35 14.30
C ASP A 476 35.25 -1.20 14.19
N HIS A 477 35.90 -2.05 13.38
CA HIS A 477 37.32 -1.89 13.03
C HIS A 477 37.56 -0.59 12.26
N LEU A 478 36.74 -0.32 11.24
CA LEU A 478 36.86 0.90 10.45
C LEU A 478 36.67 2.15 11.31
N GLU A 479 35.72 2.14 12.25
CA GLU A 479 35.48 3.24 13.19
C GLU A 479 36.68 3.49 14.12
N ASN A 480 37.41 2.44 14.50
CA ASN A 480 38.64 2.59 15.29
C ASN A 480 39.81 3.10 14.45
N ILE A 481 39.91 2.68 13.19
CA ILE A 481 40.96 3.10 12.26
C ILE A 481 40.80 4.58 11.91
N ILE A 482 39.58 5.02 11.58
CA ILE A 482 39.31 6.41 11.17
C ILE A 482 39.62 7.42 12.28
N LYS A 483 39.40 7.06 13.56
CA LYS A 483 39.80 7.89 14.72
C LYS A 483 41.30 8.18 14.77
N ARG A 484 42.13 7.35 14.12
CA ARG A 484 43.59 7.51 14.01
C ARG A 484 44.04 8.12 12.67
N GLY A 485 43.10 8.45 11.78
CA GLY A 485 43.36 9.00 10.45
C GLY A 485 43.49 7.94 9.34
N LEU A 486 43.10 8.32 8.12
CA LEU A 486 43.05 7.44 6.94
C LEU A 486 44.37 7.27 6.19
N THR A 487 45.41 8.01 6.56
CA THR A 487 46.73 7.93 5.92
C THR A 487 47.60 6.80 6.46
N ASN A 488 47.18 6.19 7.58
CA ASN A 488 47.91 5.11 8.23
C ASN A 488 47.88 3.80 7.39
N GLU A 489 48.93 2.99 7.50
CA GLU A 489 49.02 1.65 6.91
C GLU A 489 47.83 0.78 7.26
N ALA A 490 47.30 0.90 8.48
CA ALA A 490 46.13 0.14 8.90
C ALA A 490 44.89 0.44 8.05
N ALA A 491 44.70 1.70 7.64
CA ALA A 491 43.60 2.10 6.76
C ALA A 491 43.80 1.59 5.33
N LYS A 492 45.03 1.63 4.82
CA LYS A 492 45.37 1.09 3.49
C LYS A 492 45.11 -0.41 3.43
N ALA A 493 45.62 -1.17 4.39
CA ALA A 493 45.40 -2.61 4.48
C ALA A 493 43.91 -2.97 4.61
N PHE A 494 43.13 -2.16 5.36
CA PHE A 494 41.68 -2.34 5.44
C PHE A 494 41.00 -2.13 4.08
N ILE A 495 41.33 -1.04 3.37
CA ILE A 495 40.77 -0.73 2.04
C ILE A 495 41.19 -1.78 1.02
N GLU A 496 42.42 -2.30 1.07
CA GLU A 496 42.88 -3.39 0.21
C GLU A 496 42.13 -4.70 0.48
N ASN A 497 41.84 -5.01 1.74
CA ASN A 497 41.14 -6.23 2.11
C ASN A 497 39.65 -6.20 1.72
N TYR A 498 38.96 -5.08 1.95
CA TYR A 498 37.51 -4.97 1.72
C TYR A 498 37.14 -4.32 0.38
N GLY A 499 38.04 -3.56 -0.22
CA GLY A 499 37.76 -2.72 -1.38
C GLY A 499 37.20 -1.34 -1.01
N GLN A 500 37.33 -0.40 -1.95
CA GLN A 500 36.91 0.99 -1.75
C GLN A 500 35.39 1.11 -1.60
N GLU A 501 34.60 0.40 -2.42
CA GLU A 501 33.13 0.45 -2.38
C GLU A 501 32.57 -0.04 -1.04
N GLN A 502 33.13 -1.14 -0.51
CA GLN A 502 32.69 -1.71 0.77
C GLN A 502 33.10 -0.84 1.95
N THR A 503 34.30 -0.27 1.90
CA THR A 503 34.77 0.72 2.90
C THR A 503 33.88 1.97 2.88
N CYS A 504 33.53 2.45 1.70
CA CYS A 504 32.60 3.57 1.52
C CYS A 504 31.20 3.24 2.08
N ALA A 505 30.67 2.05 1.82
CA ALA A 505 29.40 1.61 2.41
C ALA A 505 29.44 1.60 3.94
N MET A 506 30.55 1.16 4.54
CA MET A 506 30.75 1.19 5.99
C MET A 506 30.87 2.62 6.54
N PHE A 507 31.50 3.56 5.83
CA PHE A 507 31.48 4.97 6.24
C PHE A 507 30.08 5.57 6.26
N PHE A 508 29.24 5.27 5.26
CA PHE A 508 27.83 5.66 5.29
C PHE A 508 27.08 5.03 6.47
N LEU A 509 27.43 3.81 6.89
CA LEU A 509 26.83 3.19 8.08
C LEU A 509 27.28 3.84 9.40
N ILE A 510 28.54 4.28 9.49
CA ILE A 510 29.09 4.99 10.67
C ILE A 510 28.42 6.35 10.85
N ALA A 511 28.27 7.11 9.75
CA ALA A 511 27.45 8.33 9.70
C ALA A 511 27.81 9.42 10.74
N ASN A 512 29.12 9.67 10.95
CA ASN A 512 29.65 10.73 11.81
C ASN A 512 30.56 11.72 11.03
N ASP A 513 31.01 12.80 11.68
CA ASP A 513 31.80 13.87 11.03
C ASP A 513 33.14 13.36 10.49
N GLU A 514 33.79 12.42 11.19
CA GLU A 514 35.01 11.78 10.70
C GLU A 514 34.72 11.00 9.41
N SER A 515 33.65 10.20 9.37
CA SER A 515 33.25 9.43 8.19
C SER A 515 32.88 10.33 7.00
N TYR A 516 32.31 11.51 7.25
CA TYR A 516 32.07 12.50 6.21
C TYR A 516 33.38 13.02 5.61
N ALA A 517 34.36 13.35 6.43
CA ALA A 517 35.68 13.76 5.95
C ALA A 517 36.36 12.65 5.13
N ALA A 518 36.21 11.39 5.55
CA ALA A 518 36.70 10.21 4.83
C ALA A 518 36.06 10.04 3.44
N LEU A 519 34.74 10.22 3.34
CA LEU A 519 34.00 10.05 2.09
C LEU A 519 34.53 10.97 0.97
N LYS A 520 35.01 12.17 1.30
CA LYS A 520 35.54 13.13 0.32
C LYS A 520 36.80 12.67 -0.43
N ILE A 521 37.44 11.61 0.04
CA ILE A 521 38.65 11.05 -0.59
C ILE A 521 38.29 10.14 -1.79
N PHE A 522 37.07 9.59 -1.81
CA PHE A 522 36.66 8.64 -2.83
C PHE A 522 36.06 9.34 -4.06
N SER A 523 36.24 8.71 -5.23
CA SER A 523 35.62 9.19 -6.46
C SER A 523 34.10 9.03 -6.43
N TYR A 524 33.40 9.78 -7.29
CA TYR A 524 31.94 9.72 -7.38
C TYR A 524 31.41 8.29 -7.61
N THR A 525 32.04 7.51 -8.48
CA THR A 525 31.62 6.13 -8.77
C THR A 525 31.67 5.26 -7.50
N VAL A 526 32.73 5.36 -6.72
CA VAL A 526 32.89 4.60 -5.47
C VAL A 526 31.88 5.06 -4.43
N LEU A 527 31.63 6.38 -4.33
CA LEU A 527 30.62 6.95 -3.43
C LEU A 527 29.22 6.42 -3.76
N PHE A 528 28.85 6.43 -5.03
CA PHE A 528 27.57 5.92 -5.50
C PHE A 528 27.39 4.43 -5.17
N GLU A 529 28.38 3.60 -5.49
CA GLU A 529 28.36 2.16 -5.21
C GLU A 529 28.32 1.87 -3.71
N GLY A 530 29.11 2.60 -2.91
CA GLY A 530 29.12 2.48 -1.46
C GLY A 530 27.77 2.86 -0.84
N PHE A 531 27.15 3.94 -1.30
CA PHE A 531 25.81 4.33 -0.83
C PHE A 531 24.76 3.26 -1.20
N ALA A 532 24.82 2.74 -2.43
CA ALA A 532 23.91 1.69 -2.89
C ALA A 532 24.04 0.41 -2.06
N TYR A 533 25.27 -0.06 -1.77
CA TYR A 533 25.48 -1.21 -0.89
C TYR A 533 25.01 -0.94 0.54
N CYS A 534 25.29 0.24 1.10
CA CYS A 534 24.85 0.60 2.44
C CYS A 534 23.32 0.52 2.55
N LEU A 535 22.60 1.19 1.63
CA LEU A 535 21.15 1.19 1.62
C LEU A 535 20.58 -0.22 1.38
N ALA A 536 21.11 -0.94 0.40
CA ALA A 536 20.66 -2.31 0.09
C ALA A 536 20.84 -3.27 1.27
N ARG A 537 21.95 -3.17 2.01
CA ARG A 537 22.23 -4.04 3.16
C ARG A 537 21.43 -3.69 4.40
N ILE A 538 21.17 -2.40 4.67
CA ILE A 538 20.23 -2.01 5.74
C ILE A 538 18.83 -2.54 5.43
N LEU A 539 18.39 -2.48 4.17
CA LEU A 539 17.06 -2.90 3.73
C LEU A 539 16.93 -4.41 3.48
N ARG A 540 18.02 -5.14 3.25
CA ARG A 540 18.00 -6.58 2.90
C ARG A 540 17.05 -7.42 3.75
N PRO A 541 16.98 -7.27 5.09
CA PRO A 541 16.13 -8.11 5.93
C PRO A 541 14.62 -7.87 5.77
N VAL A 542 14.23 -6.79 5.09
CA VAL A 542 12.82 -6.41 4.87
C VAL A 542 12.47 -6.35 3.39
N TRP A 543 13.40 -5.99 2.51
CA TRP A 543 13.16 -5.57 1.12
C TRP A 543 12.19 -6.47 0.34
N ARG A 544 12.47 -7.79 0.28
CA ARG A 544 11.61 -8.78 -0.42
C ARG A 544 10.83 -9.71 0.51
N GLN A 545 10.75 -9.33 1.79
CA GLN A 545 9.98 -10.09 2.75
C GLN A 545 8.53 -9.65 2.69
N LYS A 546 7.62 -10.62 2.80
CA LYS A 546 6.20 -10.33 2.98
C LYS A 546 6.01 -9.48 4.23
N ILE A 547 5.06 -8.56 4.21
CA ILE A 547 4.74 -7.72 5.37
C ILE A 547 3.97 -8.54 6.42
N LEU A 548 3.03 -9.37 5.96
CA LEU A 548 2.13 -10.16 6.79
C LEU A 548 2.40 -11.67 6.64
N LYS A 549 2.09 -12.43 7.70
CA LYS A 549 2.08 -13.90 7.71
C LYS A 549 0.86 -14.41 8.48
N LEU A 550 0.46 -15.65 8.22
CA LEU A 550 -0.58 -16.31 9.01
C LEU A 550 -0.11 -16.54 10.46
N SER A 551 -0.99 -16.32 11.42
CA SER A 551 -0.69 -16.46 12.84
C SER A 551 -0.37 -17.92 13.15
N PRO A 552 0.77 -18.21 13.81
CA PRO A 552 1.11 -19.56 14.22
C PRO A 552 0.31 -20.03 15.45
N LYS A 553 -0.49 -19.15 16.08
CA LYS A 553 -1.24 -19.48 17.29
C LYS A 553 -2.47 -20.34 16.96
N PRO A 554 -2.72 -21.44 17.68
CA PRO A 554 -3.82 -22.37 17.38
C PRO A 554 -5.22 -21.76 17.58
N THR A 555 -5.33 -20.63 18.28
CA THR A 555 -6.60 -19.95 18.58
C THR A 555 -7.29 -19.34 17.34
N ASN A 556 -6.54 -18.92 16.31
CA ASN A 556 -7.12 -18.41 15.05
C ASN A 556 -6.11 -18.52 13.89
N LEU A 557 -6.14 -19.66 13.19
CA LEU A 557 -5.23 -19.99 12.08
C LEU A 557 -5.37 -19.07 10.85
N GLN A 558 -6.46 -18.30 10.74
CA GLN A 558 -6.70 -17.39 9.62
C GLN A 558 -6.30 -15.93 9.92
N ARG A 559 -5.91 -15.63 11.16
CA ARG A 559 -5.46 -14.29 11.55
C ARG A 559 -4.13 -13.98 10.85
N LEU A 560 -3.99 -12.76 10.34
CA LEU A 560 -2.74 -12.25 9.78
C LEU A 560 -2.02 -11.41 10.83
N ASP A 561 -0.77 -11.76 11.12
CA ASP A 561 0.15 -11.00 11.97
C ASP A 561 1.34 -10.50 11.13
N THR A 562 2.18 -9.61 11.67
CA THR A 562 3.36 -9.16 10.94
C THR A 562 4.38 -10.28 10.79
N ASN A 563 4.97 -10.37 9.59
CA ASN A 563 5.99 -11.37 9.29
C ASN A 563 7.26 -11.10 10.10
N ILE A 564 7.67 -9.84 10.13
CA ILE A 564 8.89 -9.36 10.78
C ILE A 564 8.54 -8.80 12.16
N PRO A 565 9.25 -9.21 13.24
CA PRO A 565 9.05 -8.67 14.58
C PRO A 565 9.25 -7.16 14.64
N GLU A 566 8.43 -6.46 15.42
CA GLU A 566 8.48 -4.99 15.54
C GLU A 566 9.87 -4.50 15.98
N GLN A 567 10.52 -5.18 16.93
CA GLN A 567 11.86 -4.82 17.41
C GLN A 567 12.91 -4.80 16.28
N LYS A 568 12.78 -5.69 15.30
CA LYS A 568 13.68 -5.73 14.13
C LYS A 568 13.38 -4.58 13.17
N LEU A 569 12.11 -4.24 12.96
CA LEU A 569 11.71 -3.07 12.17
C LEU A 569 12.22 -1.77 12.82
N GLN A 570 12.09 -1.64 14.15
CA GLN A 570 12.61 -0.53 14.95
C GLN A 570 14.13 -0.38 14.83
N TYR A 571 14.87 -1.50 14.81
CA TYR A 571 16.32 -1.48 14.61
C TYR A 571 16.71 -0.99 13.20
N ILE A 572 16.01 -1.47 12.17
CA ILE A 572 16.26 -1.09 10.76
C ILE A 572 15.92 0.38 10.53
N ILE A 573 14.75 0.85 10.98
CA ILE A 573 14.36 2.25 10.80
C ILE A 573 15.32 3.20 11.52
N LYS A 574 15.84 2.83 12.69
CA LYS A 574 16.87 3.61 13.38
C LYS A 574 18.12 3.80 12.51
N LYS A 575 18.56 2.77 11.79
CA LYS A 575 19.71 2.84 10.87
C LYS A 575 19.42 3.74 9.67
N LEU A 576 18.26 3.58 9.03
CA LEU A 576 17.84 4.43 7.90
C LEU A 576 17.72 5.91 8.32
N LEU A 577 17.09 6.19 9.45
CA LEU A 577 16.93 7.55 9.96
C LEU A 577 18.26 8.19 10.35
N ASN A 578 19.21 7.41 10.89
CA ASN A 578 20.56 7.90 11.15
C ASN A 578 21.29 8.27 9.86
N LEU A 579 21.22 7.41 8.83
CA LEU A 579 21.79 7.70 7.51
C LEU A 579 21.12 8.93 6.88
N LYS A 580 19.79 9.05 6.98
CA LYS A 580 19.04 10.21 6.50
C LYS A 580 19.51 11.49 7.19
N LYS A 581 19.58 11.50 8.52
CA LYS A 581 20.07 12.65 9.32
C LYS A 581 21.48 13.05 8.93
N PHE A 582 22.35 12.08 8.68
CA PHE A 582 23.72 12.33 8.23
C PHE A 582 23.76 13.00 6.84
N CYS A 583 23.00 12.47 5.86
CA CYS A 583 22.88 13.12 4.56
C CYS A 583 22.23 14.50 4.66
N ASP A 584 21.21 14.69 5.51
CA ASP A 584 20.58 15.98 5.77
C ASP A 584 21.56 17.02 6.32
N LYS A 585 22.47 16.61 7.20
CA LYS A 585 23.54 17.47 7.75
C LYS A 585 24.59 17.85 6.71
N HIS A 586 24.79 17.03 5.68
CA HIS A 586 25.80 17.22 4.63
C HIS A 586 25.15 17.20 3.22
N PRO A 587 24.48 18.30 2.81
CA PRO A 587 23.72 18.34 1.57
C PRO A 587 24.54 18.07 0.30
N ASP A 588 25.84 18.33 0.33
CA ASP A 588 26.79 18.02 -0.74
C ASP A 588 26.81 16.52 -1.08
N LEU A 589 26.55 15.63 -0.11
CA LEU A 589 26.39 14.20 -0.38
C LEU A 589 25.14 13.90 -1.21
N LYS A 590 24.10 14.73 -1.14
CA LYS A 590 22.85 14.59 -1.92
C LYS A 590 22.97 15.24 -3.30
N THR A 591 23.68 16.36 -3.37
CA THR A 591 23.81 17.21 -4.56
C THR A 591 25.13 17.02 -5.29
N LEU A 592 25.89 15.95 -4.99
CA LEU A 592 27.00 15.47 -5.81
C LEU A 592 26.44 15.12 -7.20
N HIS A 593 26.26 16.15 -8.01
CA HIS A 593 26.03 16.09 -9.43
C HIS A 593 27.39 16.00 -10.10
N LEU A 594 27.39 15.38 -11.28
CA LEU A 594 28.53 15.12 -12.15
C LEU A 594 29.30 16.42 -12.46
N ILE A 595 30.10 16.91 -11.53
CA ILE A 595 31.02 18.03 -11.71
C ILE A 595 32.42 17.53 -11.39
N GLU A 596 32.79 16.42 -12.02
CA GLU A 596 34.20 16.16 -12.31
C GLU A 596 34.34 16.09 -13.83
N ASN A 597 35.05 17.09 -14.36
CA ASN A 597 35.52 17.13 -15.73
C ASN A 597 36.13 15.78 -16.13
N THR A 598 35.52 15.05 -17.05
CA THR A 598 36.24 14.13 -17.94
C THR A 598 35.40 13.84 -19.18
N SER A 599 35.71 14.59 -20.23
CA SER A 599 35.71 14.04 -21.58
C SER A 599 36.26 12.60 -21.54
N THR A 600 35.44 11.62 -21.95
CA THR A 600 35.75 10.22 -22.35
C THR A 600 35.18 9.02 -21.57
N ASN A 601 34.50 9.16 -20.42
CA ASN A 601 33.84 7.99 -19.79
C ASN A 601 32.32 8.06 -19.87
N THR A 602 31.71 7.17 -20.68
CA THR A 602 30.27 6.94 -20.71
C THR A 602 29.81 6.36 -19.37
N LEU A 603 29.10 7.17 -18.58
CA LEU A 603 28.44 6.74 -17.34
C LEU A 603 27.44 5.61 -17.63
N THR A 604 27.33 4.65 -16.72
CA THR A 604 26.29 3.61 -16.83
C THR A 604 24.90 4.22 -16.60
N SER A 605 23.85 3.60 -17.15
CA SER A 605 22.46 4.03 -16.95
C SER A 605 22.04 4.08 -15.46
N SER A 606 22.66 3.27 -14.61
CA SER A 606 22.43 3.28 -13.16
C SER A 606 23.03 4.51 -12.46
N GLN A 607 24.20 4.96 -12.88
CA GLN A 607 24.89 6.12 -12.30
C GLN A 607 24.25 7.45 -12.68
N ALA A 608 23.44 7.47 -13.74
CA ALA A 608 22.67 8.64 -14.17
C ALA A 608 21.53 9.00 -13.18
N ILE A 609 21.03 8.04 -12.39
CA ILE A 609 20.07 8.30 -11.29
C ILE A 609 20.75 9.10 -10.16
N GLY A 610 22.04 8.86 -9.97
CA GLY A 610 22.90 9.51 -8.98
C GLY A 610 22.53 9.24 -7.52
N ILE A 611 23.31 9.85 -6.63
CA ILE A 611 23.14 9.70 -5.17
C ILE A 611 21.82 10.33 -4.70
N SER A 612 21.36 11.41 -5.35
CA SER A 612 20.07 12.04 -5.06
C SER A 612 18.90 11.08 -5.21
N GLY A 613 18.91 10.24 -6.26
CA GLY A 613 17.90 9.20 -6.44
C GLY A 613 17.96 8.15 -5.33
N LEU A 614 19.14 7.66 -4.97
CA LEU A 614 19.28 6.70 -3.86
C LEU A 614 18.86 7.30 -2.51
N TYR A 615 19.13 8.58 -2.27
CA TYR A 615 18.64 9.31 -1.09
C TYR A 615 17.10 9.38 -1.07
N ASP A 616 16.47 9.65 -2.20
CA ASP A 616 15.01 9.61 -2.31
C ASP A 616 14.47 8.18 -2.05
N ALA A 617 15.19 7.12 -2.43
CA ALA A 617 14.80 5.75 -2.08
C ALA A 617 14.93 5.47 -0.57
N LEU A 618 16.00 5.96 0.05
CA LEU A 618 16.20 5.92 1.51
C LEU A 618 15.02 6.57 2.25
N VAL A 619 14.62 7.79 1.85
CA VAL A 619 13.51 8.50 2.50
C VAL A 619 12.19 7.75 2.30
N ARG A 620 11.87 7.33 1.07
CA ARG A 620 10.62 6.59 0.80
C ARG A 620 10.51 5.29 1.60
N MET A 621 11.61 4.55 1.72
CA MET A 621 11.61 3.30 2.49
C MET A 621 11.59 3.52 4.00
N ALA A 622 12.27 4.55 4.50
CA ALA A 622 12.19 4.91 5.91
C ALA A 622 10.74 5.25 6.29
N ASP A 623 10.05 6.02 5.45
CA ASP A 623 8.65 6.38 5.65
C ASP A 623 7.73 5.15 5.55
N ALA A 624 7.93 4.26 4.57
CA ALA A 624 7.13 3.03 4.44
C ALA A 624 7.28 2.09 5.65
N ILE A 625 8.50 1.90 6.18
CA ILE A 625 8.71 1.08 7.38
C ILE A 625 8.11 1.79 8.61
N SER A 626 8.27 3.11 8.72
CA SER A 626 7.67 3.90 9.80
C SER A 626 6.14 3.83 9.78
N PHE A 627 5.54 3.79 8.59
CA PHE A 627 4.11 3.58 8.39
C PHE A 627 3.66 2.21 8.92
N ILE A 628 4.35 1.12 8.58
CA ILE A 628 4.01 -0.22 9.09
C ILE A 628 4.14 -0.30 10.61
N ILE A 629 5.20 0.29 11.19
CA ILE A 629 5.35 0.39 12.65
C ILE A 629 4.18 1.18 13.26
N LEU A 630 3.77 2.29 12.64
CA LEU A 630 2.61 3.05 13.09
C LEU A 630 1.33 2.19 13.03
N MET A 631 1.10 1.46 11.95
CA MET A 631 -0.08 0.57 11.84
C MET A 631 -0.10 -0.49 12.94
N LEU A 632 1.05 -1.05 13.33
CA LEU A 632 1.17 -1.95 14.47
C LEU A 632 0.73 -1.30 15.79
N GLU A 633 1.10 -0.04 16.02
CA GLU A 633 0.69 0.74 17.20
C GLU A 633 -0.84 0.94 17.28
N TYR A 634 -1.56 0.83 16.16
CA TYR A 634 -3.03 0.90 16.04
C TYR A 634 -3.70 -0.48 15.82
N ASN A 635 -3.09 -1.55 16.32
CA ASN A 635 -3.65 -2.92 16.30
C ASN A 635 -4.02 -3.42 14.88
N LEU A 636 -3.05 -3.34 13.96
CA LEU A 636 -3.16 -3.81 12.59
C LEU A 636 -3.88 -5.18 12.41
N PRO A 637 -3.59 -6.24 13.20
CA PRO A 637 -4.24 -7.54 13.00
C PRO A 637 -5.77 -7.49 13.09
N GLU A 638 -6.32 -6.71 14.01
CA GLU A 638 -7.78 -6.58 14.17
C GLU A 638 -8.41 -5.71 13.05
N THR A 639 -7.66 -4.72 12.56
CA THR A 639 -8.10 -3.85 11.47
C THR A 639 -8.21 -4.62 10.16
N ILE A 640 -7.27 -5.54 9.87
CA ILE A 640 -7.26 -6.35 8.65
C ILE A 640 -8.54 -7.20 8.50
N GLU A 641 -9.19 -7.58 9.60
CA GLU A 641 -10.44 -8.36 9.55
C GLU A 641 -11.64 -7.56 9.03
N ARG A 642 -11.56 -6.22 9.01
CA ARG A 642 -12.67 -5.30 8.66
C ARG A 642 -12.52 -4.68 7.28
N VAL A 643 -11.39 -4.92 6.65
CA VAL A 643 -11.06 -4.46 5.33
C VAL A 643 -11.70 -5.39 4.30
N ASP A 644 -12.01 -4.86 3.11
CA ASP A 644 -12.65 -5.63 2.05
C ASP A 644 -11.77 -6.83 1.60
N PRO A 645 -12.39 -7.91 1.08
CA PRO A 645 -11.66 -9.12 0.71
C PRO A 645 -10.55 -8.90 -0.33
N SER A 646 -10.76 -8.00 -1.30
CA SER A 646 -9.77 -7.67 -2.33
C SER A 646 -8.52 -7.02 -1.71
N THR A 647 -8.71 -6.00 -0.88
CA THR A 647 -7.63 -5.33 -0.16
C THR A 647 -6.91 -6.30 0.77
N LYS A 648 -7.66 -7.16 1.49
CA LYS A 648 -7.08 -8.20 2.36
C LYS A 648 -6.17 -9.17 1.59
N GLN A 649 -6.57 -9.58 0.39
CA GLN A 649 -5.75 -10.45 -0.47
C GLN A 649 -4.48 -9.73 -0.94
N THR A 650 -4.60 -8.47 -1.39
CA THR A 650 -3.45 -7.66 -1.85
C THR A 650 -2.43 -7.45 -0.74
N ILE A 651 -2.86 -7.01 0.45
CA ILE A 651 -1.92 -6.76 1.56
C ILE A 651 -1.28 -8.06 2.09
N ALA A 652 -1.99 -9.20 2.05
CA ALA A 652 -1.49 -10.48 2.53
C ALA A 652 -0.33 -11.04 1.69
N ILE A 653 -0.30 -10.73 0.38
CA ILE A 653 0.77 -11.17 -0.53
C ILE A 653 1.86 -10.11 -0.76
N SER A 654 1.67 -8.89 -0.22
CA SER A 654 2.56 -7.76 -0.47
C SER A 654 3.89 -7.85 0.29
N ASN A 655 4.95 -7.39 -0.38
CA ASN A 655 6.29 -7.22 0.17
C ASN A 655 6.57 -5.75 0.54
N PHE A 656 7.62 -5.49 1.32
CA PHE A 656 8.00 -4.12 1.70
C PHE A 656 8.41 -3.23 0.52
N ASP A 657 9.09 -3.75 -0.49
CA ASP A 657 9.47 -2.98 -1.69
C ASP A 657 8.25 -2.53 -2.52
N GLN A 658 7.19 -3.33 -2.51
CA GLN A 658 5.94 -3.01 -3.19
C GLN A 658 5.18 -1.84 -2.55
N LEU A 659 5.41 -1.52 -1.28
CA LEU A 659 4.83 -0.32 -0.64
C LEU A 659 5.26 0.97 -1.34
N VAL A 660 6.46 1.00 -1.92
CA VAL A 660 7.00 2.20 -2.60
C VAL A 660 7.02 2.09 -4.11
N THR A 661 6.92 0.88 -4.67
CA THR A 661 6.97 0.64 -6.13
C THR A 661 5.62 0.36 -6.76
N ASP A 662 4.65 -0.16 -6.01
CA ASP A 662 3.34 -0.58 -6.52
C ASP A 662 2.22 0.32 -5.96
N THR A 663 1.56 1.04 -6.86
CA THR A 663 0.48 1.97 -6.52
C THR A 663 -0.77 1.27 -5.99
N THR A 664 -1.03 0.02 -6.42
CA THR A 664 -2.19 -0.78 -5.99
C THR A 664 -2.00 -1.35 -4.59
N VAL A 665 -0.78 -1.79 -4.28
CA VAL A 665 -0.41 -2.21 -2.92
C VAL A 665 -0.49 -1.00 -1.99
N ARG A 666 0.05 0.14 -2.41
CA ARG A 666 -0.02 1.39 -1.64
C ARG A 666 -1.48 1.79 -1.37
N SER A 667 -2.35 1.83 -2.38
CA SER A 667 -3.77 2.18 -2.19
C SER A 667 -4.47 1.23 -1.22
N SER A 668 -4.19 -0.06 -1.31
CA SER A 668 -4.73 -1.08 -0.39
C SER A 668 -4.32 -0.81 1.07
N TRP A 669 -3.10 -0.36 1.30
CA TRP A 669 -2.65 0.04 2.64
C TRP A 669 -3.27 1.37 3.11
N HIS A 670 -3.62 2.28 2.21
CA HIS A 670 -4.41 3.47 2.55
C HIS A 670 -5.86 3.10 2.95
N ASP A 671 -6.45 2.05 2.38
CA ASP A 671 -7.76 1.54 2.80
C ASP A 671 -7.71 0.95 4.22
N VAL A 672 -6.59 0.35 4.61
CA VAL A 672 -6.35 -0.07 6.00
C VAL A 672 -6.37 1.15 6.95
N VAL A 673 -5.74 2.27 6.57
CA VAL A 673 -5.79 3.52 7.37
C VAL A 673 -7.24 3.99 7.53
N LEU A 674 -8.02 3.99 6.46
CA LEU A 674 -9.44 4.36 6.51
C LEU A 674 -10.25 3.43 7.40
N ALA A 675 -9.94 2.13 7.41
CA ALA A 675 -10.57 1.16 8.31
C ALA A 675 -10.25 1.44 9.79
N ILE A 676 -9.02 1.89 10.11
CA ILE A 676 -8.66 2.33 11.48
C ILE A 676 -9.49 3.55 11.89
N ILE A 677 -9.57 4.56 11.01
CA ILE A 677 -10.33 5.80 11.28
C ILE A 677 -11.82 5.48 11.50
N ARG A 678 -12.40 4.56 10.72
CA ARG A 678 -13.81 4.15 10.83
C ARG A 678 -14.08 3.33 12.10
N LYS A 679 -13.09 2.58 12.60
CA LYS A 679 -13.24 1.68 13.74
C LYS A 679 -13.30 2.41 15.08
N GLU A 680 -12.44 3.41 15.29
CA GLU A 680 -12.05 3.80 16.64
C GLU A 680 -12.88 4.97 17.21
N THR A 681 -13.31 4.82 18.46
CA THR A 681 -13.95 5.82 19.34
C THR A 681 -13.01 6.36 20.42
N THR A 682 -11.76 5.94 20.40
CA THR A 682 -10.79 6.11 21.49
C THR A 682 -9.91 7.35 21.28
N PRO A 683 -9.57 8.14 22.34
CA PRO A 683 -8.71 9.33 22.24
C PRO A 683 -7.29 9.05 21.68
N ARG A 684 -6.87 7.78 21.67
CA ARG A 684 -5.61 7.32 21.07
C ARG A 684 -5.53 7.61 19.55
N VAL A 685 -6.67 7.75 18.87
CA VAL A 685 -6.77 7.89 17.40
C VAL A 685 -6.90 9.34 16.93
N GLU A 686 -7.12 10.31 17.82
CA GLU A 686 -7.23 11.74 17.48
C GLU A 686 -5.93 12.36 16.91
N ASN A 687 -4.87 11.56 16.81
CA ASN A 687 -3.56 11.95 16.31
C ASN A 687 -3.08 11.08 15.13
N LEU A 688 -3.90 10.17 14.57
CA LEU A 688 -3.42 9.27 13.52
C LEU A 688 -2.94 10.05 12.29
N SER A 689 -3.78 10.94 11.76
CA SER A 689 -3.45 11.82 10.63
C SER A 689 -2.18 12.66 10.87
N ARG A 690 -2.02 13.24 12.07
CA ARG A 690 -0.82 14.00 12.47
C ARG A 690 0.44 13.12 12.57
N ASN A 691 0.30 11.90 13.10
CA ASN A 691 1.40 10.94 13.19
C ASN A 691 1.83 10.44 11.81
N LEU A 692 0.88 10.25 10.89
CA LEU A 692 1.17 9.91 9.49
C LEU A 692 1.96 11.03 8.81
N GLU A 693 1.53 12.29 8.97
CA GLU A 693 2.24 13.45 8.43
C GLU A 693 3.65 13.61 9.02
N ALA A 694 3.81 13.39 10.33
CA ALA A 694 5.08 13.56 11.02
C ALA A 694 6.08 12.42 10.79
N ARG A 695 5.62 11.17 10.70
CA ARG A 695 6.50 9.97 10.66
C ARG A 695 6.70 9.41 9.27
N CYS A 696 5.80 9.65 8.33
CA CYS A 696 5.89 9.08 6.98
C CYS A 696 5.35 10.00 5.87
N PRO A 697 5.85 11.25 5.73
CA PRO A 697 5.31 12.26 4.82
C PRO A 697 5.40 11.91 3.33
N THR A 698 6.33 11.05 2.90
CA THR A 698 6.39 10.58 1.51
C THR A 698 5.46 9.39 1.25
N PHE A 699 5.07 8.67 2.30
CA PHE A 699 4.08 7.59 2.23
C PHE A 699 2.64 8.08 2.44
N CYS A 700 2.44 9.14 3.21
CA CYS A 700 1.17 9.82 3.39
C CYS A 700 1.42 11.32 3.19
N ASN A 701 1.24 11.79 1.97
CA ASN A 701 1.50 13.20 1.63
C ASN A 701 0.48 14.13 2.31
N ALA A 702 0.77 15.43 2.36
CA ALA A 702 -0.09 16.41 3.02
C ALA A 702 -1.54 16.43 2.46
N ILE A 703 -1.74 16.06 1.19
CA ILE A 703 -3.07 16.00 0.57
C ILE A 703 -3.83 14.74 1.04
N GLU A 704 -3.16 13.59 1.12
CA GLU A 704 -3.70 12.34 1.69
C GLU A 704 -4.02 12.50 3.18
N VAL A 705 -3.19 13.23 3.94
CA VAL A 705 -3.44 13.55 5.34
C VAL A 705 -4.72 14.38 5.49
N LYS A 706 -4.97 15.37 4.62
CA LYS A 706 -6.23 16.14 4.63
C LYS A 706 -7.45 15.25 4.36
N LEU A 707 -7.33 14.28 3.43
CA LEU A 707 -8.39 13.30 3.20
C LEU A 707 -8.70 12.53 4.49
N TYR A 708 -7.67 12.08 5.23
CA TYR A 708 -7.83 11.40 6.51
C TYR A 708 -8.45 12.28 7.60
N GLN A 709 -7.99 13.52 7.73
CA GLN A 709 -8.59 14.49 8.65
C GLN A 709 -10.06 14.75 8.31
N GLY A 710 -10.41 14.77 7.02
CA GLY A 710 -11.80 14.88 6.57
C GLY A 710 -12.64 13.70 7.04
N TYR A 711 -12.11 12.47 6.94
CA TYR A 711 -12.77 11.27 7.47
C TYR A 711 -12.87 11.27 9.00
N GLU A 712 -11.83 11.72 9.71
CA GLU A 712 -11.85 11.89 11.18
C GLU A 712 -12.97 12.88 11.60
N ALA A 713 -13.09 14.01 10.90
CA ALA A 713 -14.16 14.99 11.14
C ALA A 713 -15.56 14.43 10.83
N LEU A 714 -15.71 13.65 9.76
CA LEU A 714 -16.97 12.97 9.43
C LEU A 714 -17.35 11.92 10.49
N GLN A 715 -16.38 11.16 11.00
CA GLN A 715 -16.61 10.21 12.10
C GLN A 715 -16.97 10.90 13.41
N LYS A 716 -16.41 12.10 13.66
CA LYS A 716 -16.80 12.94 14.79
C LYS A 716 -18.27 13.38 14.65
N ALA A 717 -18.69 13.79 13.46
CA ALA A 717 -20.09 14.15 13.18
C ALA A 717 -21.06 12.97 13.44
N LYS A 718 -20.68 11.73 13.11
CA LYS A 718 -21.50 10.52 13.37
C LYS A 718 -21.74 10.22 14.85
N LYS A 719 -20.87 10.71 15.73
CA LYS A 719 -20.89 10.40 17.16
C LYS A 719 -21.47 11.54 18.00
N ASN A 720 -21.45 12.76 17.48
CA ASN A 720 -22.00 13.91 18.18
C ASN A 720 -23.52 13.78 18.26
N GLU A 721 -24.07 14.00 19.46
CA GLU A 721 -25.52 14.08 19.67
C GLU A 721 -26.05 15.50 19.45
N ASP A 722 -25.19 16.51 19.60
CA ASP A 722 -25.54 17.92 19.43
C ASP A 722 -25.49 18.36 17.96
N GLU A 723 -26.57 19.00 17.50
CA GLU A 723 -26.75 19.43 16.11
C GLU A 723 -25.74 20.51 15.70
N HIS A 724 -25.37 21.41 16.61
CA HIS A 724 -24.42 22.48 16.30
C HIS A 724 -23.01 21.94 16.06
N THR A 725 -22.50 21.15 16.99
CA THR A 725 -21.18 20.51 16.86
C THR A 725 -21.11 19.49 15.72
N THR A 726 -22.23 18.84 15.38
CA THR A 726 -22.35 17.98 14.19
C THR A 726 -22.17 18.81 12.92
N ASN A 727 -22.89 19.94 12.80
CA ASN A 727 -22.77 20.83 11.64
C ASN A 727 -21.38 21.47 11.52
N GLU A 728 -20.73 21.83 12.62
CA GLU A 728 -19.33 22.29 12.60
C GLU A 728 -18.37 21.21 12.08
N ALA A 729 -18.52 19.97 12.56
CA ALA A 729 -17.71 18.85 12.10
C ALA A 729 -17.91 18.55 10.60
N LEU A 730 -19.15 18.62 10.11
CA LEU A 730 -19.49 18.45 8.68
C LEU A 730 -18.91 19.57 7.81
N ARG A 731 -18.93 20.83 8.27
CA ARG A 731 -18.30 21.95 7.55
C ARG A 731 -16.78 21.80 7.52
N SER A 732 -16.19 21.36 8.63
CA SER A 732 -14.75 21.08 8.69
C SER A 732 -14.36 19.93 7.75
N SER A 733 -15.14 18.84 7.71
CA SER A 733 -14.88 17.71 6.79
C SER A 733 -15.02 18.14 5.34
N LEU A 734 -16.02 18.98 5.01
CA LEU A 734 -16.21 19.49 3.66
C LEU A 734 -14.99 20.28 3.18
N LYS A 735 -14.50 21.21 3.99
CA LYS A 735 -13.30 21.99 3.67
C LYS A 735 -12.14 21.07 3.35
N LEU A 736 -11.86 20.10 4.22
CA LEU A 736 -10.75 19.16 4.07
C LEU A 736 -10.88 18.28 2.81
N PHE A 737 -12.07 17.73 2.53
CA PHE A 737 -12.30 16.95 1.31
C PHE A 737 -12.17 17.78 0.05
N THR A 738 -12.62 19.03 0.05
CA THR A 738 -12.47 19.92 -1.12
C THR A 738 -11.01 20.25 -1.43
N GLU A 739 -10.15 20.29 -0.41
CA GLU A 739 -8.70 20.46 -0.57
C GLU A 739 -7.98 19.18 -1.02
N SER A 740 -8.64 18.02 -0.95
CA SER A 740 -8.08 16.71 -1.29
C SER A 740 -8.76 15.99 -2.46
N ILE A 741 -9.57 16.69 -3.27
CA ILE A 741 -10.36 16.07 -4.36
C ILE A 741 -9.50 15.23 -5.32
N ASN A 742 -8.28 15.69 -5.62
CA ASN A 742 -7.40 15.05 -6.59
C ASN A 742 -6.91 13.64 -6.19
N THR A 743 -6.99 13.27 -4.91
CA THR A 743 -6.61 11.94 -4.42
C THR A 743 -7.80 10.98 -4.32
N MET A 744 -9.02 11.47 -4.52
CA MET A 744 -10.24 10.70 -4.33
C MET A 744 -10.64 9.96 -5.60
N THR A 745 -11.02 8.69 -5.46
CA THR A 745 -11.65 7.97 -6.58
C THR A 745 -13.10 8.42 -6.74
N TYR A 746 -13.68 8.20 -7.94
CA TYR A 746 -15.10 8.47 -8.19
C TYR A 746 -16.00 7.73 -7.17
N GLY A 747 -15.72 6.45 -6.89
CA GLY A 747 -16.49 5.70 -5.88
C GLY A 747 -16.40 6.29 -4.48
N THR A 748 -15.21 6.76 -4.07
CA THR A 748 -15.00 7.46 -2.79
C THR A 748 -15.82 8.74 -2.70
N LEU A 749 -15.83 9.53 -3.78
CA LEU A 749 -16.57 10.78 -3.88
C LEU A 749 -18.08 10.57 -3.73
N ILE A 750 -18.65 9.60 -4.47
CA ILE A 750 -20.08 9.28 -4.39
C ILE A 750 -20.46 8.75 -3.00
N ASN A 751 -19.64 7.90 -2.40
CA ASN A 751 -19.88 7.42 -1.03
C ASN A 751 -19.92 8.58 -0.02
N LEU A 752 -19.02 9.55 -0.13
CA LEU A 752 -19.03 10.74 0.74
C LEU A 752 -20.24 11.63 0.50
N CYS A 753 -20.69 11.78 -0.75
CA CYS A 753 -21.94 12.46 -1.07
C CYS A 753 -23.13 11.80 -0.35
N ASN A 754 -23.24 10.48 -0.44
CA ASN A 754 -24.29 9.71 0.23
C ASN A 754 -24.23 9.84 1.76
N GLU A 755 -23.03 9.86 2.35
CA GLU A 755 -22.85 10.14 3.78
C GLU A 755 -23.38 11.53 4.15
N TYR A 756 -23.07 12.58 3.38
CA TYR A 756 -23.65 13.92 3.62
C TYR A 756 -25.16 13.97 3.43
N LYS A 757 -25.71 13.25 2.46
CA LYS A 757 -27.17 13.11 2.29
C LYS A 757 -27.83 12.46 3.52
N ASN A 758 -27.20 11.44 4.10
CA ASN A 758 -27.70 10.79 5.33
C ASN A 758 -27.76 11.76 6.52
N PHE A 759 -26.84 12.73 6.59
CA PHE A 759 -26.87 13.82 7.55
C PHE A 759 -27.79 15.00 7.18
N LYS A 760 -28.50 14.93 6.04
CA LYS A 760 -29.26 16.03 5.44
C LYS A 760 -28.40 17.28 5.14
N PHE A 761 -27.08 17.10 5.01
CA PHE A 761 -26.13 18.17 4.70
C PHE A 761 -25.96 18.32 3.18
N TYR A 762 -27.08 18.61 2.50
CA TYR A 762 -27.15 18.68 1.04
C TYR A 762 -26.29 19.81 0.45
N GLU A 763 -26.18 20.95 1.12
CA GLU A 763 -25.33 22.07 0.71
C GLU A 763 -23.87 21.64 0.52
N GLY A 764 -23.35 20.86 1.47
CA GLY A 764 -21.98 20.35 1.41
C GLY A 764 -21.80 19.27 0.35
N ALA A 765 -22.80 18.41 0.16
CA ALA A 765 -22.77 17.40 -0.91
C ALA A 765 -22.69 18.05 -2.30
N VAL A 766 -23.51 19.07 -2.56
CA VAL A 766 -23.48 19.85 -3.81
C VAL A 766 -22.14 20.56 -3.98
N GLU A 767 -21.63 21.21 -2.93
CA GLU A 767 -20.34 21.91 -3.00
C GLU A 767 -19.17 20.97 -3.33
N LEU A 768 -19.13 19.79 -2.70
CA LEU A 768 -18.09 18.80 -2.95
C LEU A 768 -18.13 18.28 -4.40
N LEU A 769 -19.32 17.91 -4.88
CA LEU A 769 -19.50 17.37 -6.23
C LEU A 769 -19.21 18.40 -7.32
N LEU A 770 -19.66 19.66 -7.17
CA LEU A 770 -19.39 20.71 -8.16
C LEU A 770 -17.91 21.06 -8.25
N LYS A 771 -17.23 21.21 -7.10
CA LYS A 771 -15.78 21.40 -7.09
C LYS A 771 -15.07 20.20 -7.73
N ALA A 772 -15.54 18.98 -7.49
CA ALA A 772 -14.98 17.78 -8.11
C ALA A 772 -15.17 17.76 -9.64
N ALA A 773 -16.36 18.09 -10.12
CA ALA A 773 -16.65 18.21 -11.55
C ALA A 773 -15.74 19.23 -12.24
N HIS A 774 -15.47 20.37 -11.58
CA HIS A 774 -14.56 21.40 -12.09
C HIS A 774 -13.11 20.92 -12.17
N THR A 775 -12.58 20.24 -11.15
CA THR A 775 -11.23 19.64 -11.22
C THR A 775 -11.09 18.54 -12.28
N MET A 776 -12.19 17.87 -12.64
CA MET A 776 -12.19 16.77 -13.63
C MET A 776 -12.71 17.20 -15.01
N GLU A 777 -12.67 18.50 -15.33
CA GLU A 777 -13.27 19.09 -16.55
C GLU A 777 -12.84 18.38 -17.85
N HIS A 778 -11.58 17.93 -17.92
CA HIS A 778 -11.01 17.26 -19.10
C HIS A 778 -11.54 15.83 -19.36
N VAL A 779 -12.24 15.21 -18.40
CA VAL A 779 -12.79 13.85 -18.54
C VAL A 779 -14.31 13.92 -18.67
N THR A 780 -14.78 14.18 -19.89
CA THR A 780 -16.19 14.51 -20.20
C THR A 780 -17.21 13.51 -19.65
N GLU A 781 -16.97 12.21 -19.78
CA GLU A 781 -17.88 11.17 -19.25
C GLU A 781 -17.99 11.19 -17.71
N LYS A 782 -16.84 11.29 -17.01
CA LYS A 782 -16.83 11.34 -15.55
C LYS A 782 -17.44 12.65 -15.05
N ARG A 783 -17.13 13.77 -15.69
CA ARG A 783 -17.73 15.07 -15.36
C ARG A 783 -19.26 15.00 -15.48
N LYS A 784 -19.77 14.50 -16.59
CA LYS A 784 -21.23 14.35 -16.80
C LYS A 784 -21.85 13.51 -15.68
N SER A 785 -21.27 12.37 -15.36
CA SER A 785 -21.75 11.51 -14.28
C SER A 785 -21.72 12.18 -12.89
N ILE A 786 -20.71 13.02 -12.61
CA ILE A 786 -20.68 13.81 -11.36
C ILE A 786 -21.79 14.86 -11.36
N LEU A 787 -22.01 15.57 -12.47
CA LEU A 787 -23.09 16.56 -12.58
C LEU A 787 -24.47 15.92 -12.45
N ASP A 788 -24.68 14.73 -13.02
CA ASP A 788 -25.93 13.97 -12.85
C ASP A 788 -26.18 13.68 -11.35
N ASN A 789 -25.13 13.35 -10.58
CA ASN A 789 -25.23 13.18 -9.12
C ASN A 789 -25.51 14.50 -8.39
N VAL A 790 -25.04 15.65 -8.89
CA VAL A 790 -25.40 16.97 -8.33
C VAL A 790 -26.91 17.19 -8.49
N ILE A 791 -27.45 16.94 -9.68
CA ILE A 791 -28.89 17.06 -9.96
C ILE A 791 -29.71 16.11 -9.08
N GLU A 792 -29.27 14.86 -8.94
CA GLU A 792 -29.91 13.90 -8.03
C GLU A 792 -29.88 14.39 -6.57
N THR A 793 -28.77 14.97 -6.12
CA THR A 793 -28.65 15.54 -4.77
C THR A 793 -29.60 16.72 -4.55
N LEU A 794 -29.79 17.57 -5.57
CA LEU A 794 -30.78 18.66 -5.53
C LEU A 794 -32.22 18.11 -5.48
N ARG A 795 -32.48 17.02 -6.20
CA ARG A 795 -33.77 16.32 -6.17
C ARG A 795 -34.07 15.71 -4.80
N ASP A 796 -33.08 15.05 -4.19
CA ASP A 796 -33.17 14.49 -2.84
C ASP A 796 -33.39 15.58 -1.77
N ALA A 797 -32.79 16.76 -1.97
CA ALA A 797 -33.01 17.94 -1.13
C ALA A 797 -34.39 18.60 -1.33
N GLY A 798 -35.23 18.07 -2.24
CA GLY A 798 -36.57 18.58 -2.52
C GLY A 798 -36.62 19.86 -3.34
N VAL A 799 -35.51 20.25 -4.00
CA VAL A 799 -35.41 21.52 -4.74
C VAL A 799 -36.44 21.62 -5.87
N PHE A 800 -36.78 20.50 -6.50
CA PHE A 800 -37.72 20.45 -7.64
C PHE A 800 -39.15 20.02 -7.27
N ASN A 801 -39.40 19.61 -6.01
CA ASN A 801 -40.68 19.02 -5.59
C ASN A 801 -41.76 20.05 -5.19
N GLU A 802 -41.41 21.33 -5.04
CA GLU A 802 -42.35 22.36 -4.60
C GLU A 802 -43.05 23.05 -5.79
N GLY A 803 -44.22 22.53 -6.16
CA GLY A 803 -45.20 23.25 -6.97
C GLY A 803 -45.94 24.34 -6.17
N VAL A 804 -45.84 25.58 -6.63
CA VAL A 804 -46.89 26.63 -6.58
C VAL A 804 -47.18 27.35 -5.24
N HIS A 805 -46.76 26.95 -4.04
CA HIS A 805 -47.22 27.64 -2.80
C HIS A 805 -46.15 28.06 -1.76
N ARG A 806 -45.24 28.99 -2.09
CA ARG A 806 -44.60 29.84 -1.06
C ARG A 806 -44.41 31.30 -1.49
N GLN A 807 -44.80 32.21 -0.59
CA GLN A 807 -44.62 33.67 -0.66
C GLN A 807 -43.18 34.12 -0.26
N THR A 808 -42.18 33.25 -0.34
CA THR A 808 -40.82 33.54 0.11
C THR A 808 -39.95 34.04 -1.05
N ARG A 809 -39.50 35.30 -0.99
CA ARG A 809 -38.59 35.94 -1.96
C ARG A 809 -37.13 35.43 -1.92
N THR A 810 -36.91 34.20 -1.48
CA THR A 810 -35.57 33.65 -1.25
C THR A 810 -35.51 32.23 -1.80
N PHE A 811 -34.45 31.92 -2.56
CA PHE A 811 -34.18 30.56 -2.99
C PHE A 811 -34.10 29.59 -1.80
N ASN A 812 -34.44 28.33 -2.05
CA ASN A 812 -34.05 27.23 -1.17
C ASN A 812 -32.53 27.35 -0.89
N PRO A 813 -32.06 27.21 0.36
CA PRO A 813 -30.66 27.45 0.71
C PRO A 813 -29.68 26.55 -0.07
N VAL A 814 -30.09 25.32 -0.39
CA VAL A 814 -29.32 24.37 -1.22
C VAL A 814 -29.25 24.86 -2.67
N LEU A 815 -30.37 25.33 -3.23
CA LEU A 815 -30.42 25.92 -4.58
C LEU A 815 -29.59 27.21 -4.65
N HIS A 816 -29.71 28.10 -3.67
CA HIS A 816 -28.92 29.33 -3.59
C HIS A 816 -27.43 29.02 -3.66
N LYS A 817 -26.97 28.07 -2.84
CA LYS A 817 -25.57 27.63 -2.81
C LYS A 817 -25.13 27.03 -4.14
N ALA A 818 -25.97 26.21 -4.76
CA ALA A 818 -25.69 25.61 -6.08
C ALA A 818 -25.52 26.67 -7.17
N LEU A 819 -26.42 27.65 -7.24
CA LEU A 819 -26.37 28.75 -8.22
C LEU A 819 -25.15 29.66 -8.00
N GLU A 820 -24.85 29.99 -6.74
CA GLU A 820 -23.67 30.79 -6.36
C GLU A 820 -22.37 30.09 -6.77
N LEU A 821 -22.26 28.78 -6.52
CA LEU A 821 -21.10 27.98 -6.91
C LEU A 821 -20.99 27.84 -8.43
N GLY A 822 -22.09 27.57 -9.13
CA GLY A 822 -22.11 27.50 -10.59
C GLY A 822 -21.65 28.81 -11.23
N LEU A 823 -22.07 29.95 -10.68
CA LEU A 823 -21.61 31.27 -11.11
C LEU A 823 -20.12 31.49 -10.82
N THR A 824 -19.67 31.14 -9.61
CA THR A 824 -18.26 31.30 -9.18
C THR A 824 -17.31 30.45 -10.02
N LEU A 825 -17.69 29.21 -10.31
CA LEU A 825 -16.94 28.28 -11.15
C LEU A 825 -17.11 28.55 -12.66
N LYS A 826 -18.03 29.46 -13.03
CA LYS A 826 -18.41 29.79 -14.42
C LYS A 826 -18.88 28.57 -15.21
N ASP A 827 -19.55 27.64 -14.55
CA ASP A 827 -20.03 26.39 -15.15
C ASP A 827 -21.44 26.58 -15.72
N ILE A 828 -21.52 27.07 -16.96
CA ILE A 828 -22.78 27.36 -17.65
C ILE A 828 -23.55 26.08 -17.94
N ASP A 829 -22.86 25.00 -18.33
CA ASP A 829 -23.50 23.71 -18.64
C ASP A 829 -24.24 23.16 -17.42
N PHE A 830 -23.63 23.23 -16.24
CA PHE A 830 -24.27 22.84 -14.99
C PHE A 830 -25.50 23.70 -14.69
N LEU A 831 -25.38 25.03 -14.79
CA LEU A 831 -26.51 25.93 -14.55
C LEU A 831 -27.67 25.63 -15.50
N PHE A 832 -27.37 25.38 -16.78
CA PHE A 832 -28.39 25.03 -17.77
C PHE A 832 -29.02 23.67 -17.49
N ALA A 833 -28.25 22.68 -17.03
CA ALA A 833 -28.80 21.40 -16.59
C ALA A 833 -29.76 21.54 -15.40
N VAL A 834 -29.46 22.43 -14.44
CA VAL A 834 -30.41 22.76 -13.36
C VAL A 834 -31.68 23.38 -13.93
N TYR A 835 -31.56 24.29 -14.90
CA TYR A 835 -32.73 24.92 -15.53
C TYR A 835 -33.54 23.94 -16.36
N ASP A 836 -32.92 22.97 -17.03
CA ASP A 836 -33.62 21.90 -17.74
C ASP A 836 -34.52 21.10 -16.78
N GLU A 837 -34.09 20.82 -15.55
CA GLU A 837 -34.93 20.15 -14.54
C GLU A 837 -36.13 21.02 -14.11
N PHE A 838 -35.93 22.33 -13.91
CA PHE A 838 -37.04 23.26 -13.67
C PHE A 838 -38.00 23.36 -14.87
N LEU A 839 -37.48 23.22 -16.10
CA LEU A 839 -38.30 23.24 -17.32
C LEU A 839 -39.14 21.97 -17.45
N LEU A 840 -38.58 20.80 -17.11
CA LEU A 840 -39.28 19.52 -17.04
C LEU A 840 -40.36 19.53 -15.95
N ALA A 841 -40.07 20.15 -14.80
CA ALA A 841 -41.00 20.31 -13.69
C ALA A 841 -42.04 21.43 -13.88
N ASN A 842 -42.00 22.17 -15.00
CA ASN A 842 -42.85 23.35 -15.25
C ASN A 842 -42.74 24.44 -14.17
N SER A 843 -41.58 24.59 -13.53
CA SER A 843 -41.34 25.47 -12.39
C SER A 843 -40.33 26.59 -12.63
N ILE A 844 -39.88 26.79 -13.89
CA ILE A 844 -38.97 27.89 -14.30
C ILE A 844 -39.32 29.27 -13.71
N PRO A 845 -40.61 29.70 -13.61
CA PRO A 845 -40.93 31.02 -13.06
C PRO A 845 -40.41 31.27 -11.63
N GLN A 846 -40.11 30.22 -10.86
CA GLN A 846 -39.49 30.34 -9.54
C GLN A 846 -38.06 30.92 -9.59
N LEU A 847 -37.43 30.92 -10.75
CA LEU A 847 -36.08 31.43 -10.98
C LEU A 847 -36.05 32.90 -11.42
N PHE A 848 -37.21 33.57 -11.45
CA PHE A 848 -37.32 34.95 -11.94
C PHE A 848 -37.13 35.99 -10.82
N ASP A 849 -37.55 35.68 -9.59
CA ASP A 849 -37.43 36.58 -8.44
C ASP A 849 -36.99 35.83 -7.16
N PRO A 850 -35.72 35.95 -6.75
CA PRO A 850 -34.63 36.66 -7.43
C PRO A 850 -34.23 35.99 -8.75
N ALA A 851 -33.71 36.75 -9.70
CA ALA A 851 -33.30 36.23 -11.00
C ALA A 851 -32.09 35.30 -10.89
N ALA A 852 -32.22 34.07 -11.39
CA ALA A 852 -31.12 33.11 -11.41
C ALA A 852 -30.02 33.51 -12.44
N PRO A 853 -28.74 33.18 -12.19
CA PRO A 853 -27.64 33.56 -13.08
C PRO A 853 -27.80 33.03 -14.51
N TYR A 854 -27.57 33.86 -15.53
CA TYR A 854 -27.67 33.45 -16.95
C TYR A 854 -29.06 32.94 -17.40
N ILE A 855 -30.13 33.12 -16.62
CA ILE A 855 -31.48 32.65 -16.98
C ILE A 855 -31.97 33.26 -18.31
N GLU A 856 -31.68 34.55 -18.54
CA GLU A 856 -31.97 35.24 -19.80
C GLU A 856 -31.23 34.60 -20.98
N GLY A 857 -29.96 34.23 -20.79
CA GLY A 857 -29.17 33.54 -21.81
C GLY A 857 -29.64 32.12 -22.08
N TYR A 858 -30.10 31.40 -21.06
CA TYR A 858 -30.66 30.05 -21.19
C TYR A 858 -31.95 30.05 -22.02
N LEU A 859 -32.89 30.94 -21.67
CA LEU A 859 -34.19 31.00 -22.34
C LEU A 859 -34.10 31.51 -23.79
N THR A 860 -33.00 32.19 -24.14
CA THR A 860 -32.74 32.74 -25.50
C THR A 860 -31.66 31.98 -26.28
N HIS A 861 -31.14 30.87 -25.74
CA HIS A 861 -29.96 30.18 -26.27
C HIS A 861 -30.15 29.62 -27.69
N SER A 862 -31.37 29.16 -28.02
CA SER A 862 -31.72 28.65 -29.35
C SER A 862 -32.77 29.53 -30.01
N LYS A 863 -32.60 29.74 -31.32
CA LYS A 863 -33.56 30.42 -32.20
C LYS A 863 -34.33 29.46 -33.11
N ASP A 864 -34.10 28.16 -32.96
CA ASP A 864 -34.79 27.15 -33.75
C ASP A 864 -36.20 26.92 -33.19
N LEU A 865 -37.14 27.74 -33.67
CA LEU A 865 -38.54 27.72 -33.28
C LEU A 865 -39.30 26.49 -33.80
N SER A 866 -38.67 25.61 -34.58
CA SER A 866 -39.28 24.33 -35.00
C SER A 866 -39.39 23.32 -33.84
N SER A 867 -38.61 23.51 -32.76
CA SER A 867 -38.73 22.70 -31.55
C SER A 867 -39.80 23.28 -30.60
N PRO A 868 -40.80 22.49 -30.17
CA PRO A 868 -41.77 22.89 -29.15
C PRO A 868 -41.11 23.35 -27.83
N GLU A 869 -39.95 22.77 -27.49
CA GLU A 869 -39.20 23.13 -26.29
C GLU A 869 -38.61 24.55 -26.38
N VAL A 870 -38.07 24.93 -27.55
CA VAL A 870 -37.52 26.28 -27.78
C VAL A 870 -38.62 27.33 -27.75
N ARG A 871 -39.79 27.02 -28.31
CA ARG A 871 -40.98 27.87 -28.21
C ARG A 871 -41.41 28.07 -26.75
N LYS A 872 -41.46 26.99 -25.98
CA LYS A 872 -41.75 27.03 -24.52
C LYS A 872 -40.72 27.87 -23.76
N LYS A 873 -39.42 27.77 -24.07
CA LYS A 873 -38.35 28.59 -23.46
C LYS A 873 -38.55 30.09 -23.76
N LEU A 874 -38.88 30.45 -25.00
CA LEU A 874 -39.14 31.85 -25.36
C LEU A 874 -40.45 32.37 -24.77
N ASP A 875 -41.46 31.53 -24.60
CA ASP A 875 -42.68 31.89 -23.88
C ASP A 875 -42.39 32.20 -22.40
N LEU A 876 -41.57 31.38 -21.75
CA LEU A 876 -41.08 31.65 -20.39
C LEU A 876 -40.17 32.89 -20.33
N TYR A 877 -39.42 33.19 -21.39
CA TYR A 877 -38.64 34.44 -21.48
C TYR A 877 -39.54 35.67 -21.53
N CYS A 878 -40.66 35.61 -22.26
CA CYS A 878 -41.67 36.67 -22.22
C CYS A 878 -42.19 36.88 -20.79
N ASP A 879 -42.52 35.80 -20.08
CA ASP A 879 -42.99 35.88 -18.69
C ASP A 879 -41.92 36.50 -17.79
N TYR A 880 -40.65 36.13 -17.97
CA TYR A 880 -39.52 36.75 -17.26
C TYR A 880 -39.41 38.26 -17.55
N CYS A 881 -39.49 38.70 -18.80
CA CYS A 881 -39.50 40.13 -19.15
C CYS A 881 -40.68 40.87 -18.50
N VAL A 882 -41.86 40.24 -18.43
CA VAL A 882 -43.06 40.80 -17.78
C VAL A 882 -42.82 41.00 -16.28
N THR A 883 -42.21 40.03 -15.58
CA THR A 883 -41.90 40.18 -14.14
C THR A 883 -40.95 41.34 -13.85
N ARG A 884 -40.11 41.73 -14.83
CA ARG A 884 -39.16 42.85 -14.72
C ARG A 884 -39.70 44.17 -15.27
N HIS A 885 -40.97 44.23 -15.64
CA HIS A 885 -41.61 45.38 -16.30
C HIS A 885 -41.00 45.74 -17.66
N GLU A 886 -40.32 44.81 -18.33
CA GLU A 886 -39.73 44.98 -19.66
C GLU A 886 -40.73 44.57 -20.76
N TYR A 887 -41.93 45.14 -20.71
CA TYR A 887 -43.08 44.77 -21.56
C TYR A 887 -42.81 44.88 -23.07
N LEU A 888 -42.01 45.85 -23.51
CA LEU A 888 -41.65 45.98 -24.92
C LEU A 888 -40.82 44.79 -25.43
N LYS A 889 -39.88 44.28 -24.61
CA LYS A 889 -39.09 43.10 -24.97
C LYS A 889 -39.97 41.85 -25.04
N ALA A 890 -40.92 41.71 -24.11
CA ALA A 890 -41.91 40.63 -24.15
C ALA A 890 -42.77 40.69 -25.43
N ALA A 891 -43.19 41.90 -25.85
CA ALA A 891 -43.92 42.10 -27.10
C ALA A 891 -43.08 41.72 -28.35
N GLU A 892 -41.81 42.11 -28.37
CA GLU A 892 -40.87 41.74 -29.44
C GLU A 892 -40.69 40.23 -29.59
N VAL A 893 -40.58 39.50 -28.48
CA VAL A 893 -40.42 38.03 -28.51
C VAL A 893 -41.69 37.34 -28.98
N LYS A 894 -42.88 37.78 -28.54
CA LYS A 894 -44.16 37.22 -29.01
C LYS A 894 -44.37 37.46 -30.51
N ASP A 895 -44.01 38.65 -31.02
CA ASP A 895 -44.00 38.92 -32.47
C ASP A 895 -42.99 38.02 -33.21
N TYR A 896 -41.80 37.83 -32.64
CA TYR A 896 -40.78 36.96 -33.22
C TYR A 896 -41.26 35.50 -33.34
N ILE A 897 -41.93 34.97 -32.31
CA ILE A 897 -42.53 33.62 -32.35
C ILE A 897 -43.62 33.56 -33.43
N ALA A 898 -44.54 34.54 -33.47
CA ALA A 898 -45.62 34.54 -34.46
C ALA A 898 -45.12 34.51 -35.91
N GLN A 899 -44.01 35.21 -36.19
CA GLN A 899 -43.43 35.31 -37.53
C GLN A 899 -42.60 34.08 -37.93
N ASN A 900 -41.89 33.47 -36.97
CA ASN A 900 -40.84 32.50 -37.26
C ASN A 900 -41.10 31.10 -36.69
N ALA A 901 -42.25 30.86 -36.04
CA ALA A 901 -42.67 29.52 -35.65
C ALA A 901 -42.72 28.56 -36.86
N GLY A 902 -42.43 27.28 -36.64
CA GLY A 902 -42.40 26.25 -37.70
C GLY A 902 -43.79 25.87 -38.22
N ASP A 903 -43.85 24.86 -39.09
CA ASP A 903 -45.09 24.34 -39.69
C ASP A 903 -46.07 23.73 -38.66
N ASP A 904 -45.62 23.55 -37.42
CA ASP A 904 -46.36 23.00 -36.29
C ASP A 904 -47.21 24.04 -35.54
N VAL A 905 -47.09 25.32 -35.89
CA VAL A 905 -47.91 26.42 -35.36
C VAL A 905 -48.83 26.95 -36.45
N ASP A 906 -50.12 26.75 -36.24
CA ASP A 906 -51.14 27.22 -37.17
C ASP A 906 -51.35 28.75 -37.10
N LEU A 907 -52.10 29.26 -38.07
CA LEU A 907 -52.38 30.68 -38.20
C LEU A 907 -53.18 31.25 -37.00
N GLN A 908 -53.98 30.43 -36.32
CA GLN A 908 -54.74 30.83 -35.14
C GLN A 908 -53.82 31.01 -33.92
N GLU A 909 -52.87 30.10 -33.71
CA GLU A 909 -51.85 30.21 -32.67
C GLU A 909 -50.93 31.42 -32.90
N ARG A 910 -50.52 31.68 -34.16
CA ARG A 910 -49.75 32.89 -34.53
C ARG A 910 -50.52 34.18 -34.22
N LEU A 911 -51.83 34.17 -34.44
CA LEU A 911 -52.71 35.28 -34.06
C LEU A 911 -52.78 35.49 -32.55
N ASN A 912 -52.85 34.41 -31.76
CA ASN A 912 -52.80 34.49 -30.30
C ASN A 912 -51.47 35.10 -29.82
N TYR A 913 -50.35 34.72 -30.43
CA TYR A 913 -49.05 35.33 -30.13
C TYR A 913 -49.00 36.83 -30.46
N LEU A 914 -49.54 37.26 -31.61
CA LEU A 914 -49.64 38.69 -31.95
C LEU A 914 -50.59 39.44 -31.01
N SER A 915 -51.70 38.83 -30.61
CA SER A 915 -52.61 39.40 -29.61
C SER A 915 -51.91 39.62 -28.27
N HIS A 916 -51.10 38.65 -27.83
CA HIS A 916 -50.27 38.81 -26.64
C HIS A 916 -49.22 39.91 -26.83
N ALA A 917 -48.57 40.02 -28.00
CA ALA A 917 -47.63 41.10 -28.27
C ALA A 917 -48.27 42.49 -28.15
N VAL A 918 -49.50 42.66 -28.68
CA VAL A 918 -50.28 43.90 -28.52
C VAL A 918 -50.61 44.14 -27.05
N GLY A 919 -51.11 43.13 -26.33
CA GLY A 919 -51.43 43.24 -24.90
C GLY A 919 -50.21 43.67 -24.06
N GLN A 920 -49.03 43.11 -24.31
CA GLN A 920 -47.80 43.52 -23.61
C GLN A 920 -47.38 44.95 -23.99
N ALA A 921 -47.48 45.35 -25.26
CA ALA A 921 -47.19 46.72 -25.67
C ALA A 921 -48.19 47.74 -25.09
N GLU A 922 -49.45 47.34 -24.86
CA GLU A 922 -50.45 48.15 -24.15
C GLU A 922 -50.08 48.32 -22.68
N SER A 923 -49.69 47.24 -22.00
CA SER A 923 -49.14 47.34 -20.64
C SER A 923 -47.92 48.25 -20.59
N ALA A 924 -47.00 48.19 -21.56
CA ALA A 924 -45.85 49.10 -21.63
C ALA A 924 -46.25 50.59 -21.67
N LYS A 925 -47.35 50.90 -22.38
CA LYS A 925 -47.89 52.27 -22.48
C LYS A 925 -48.41 52.78 -21.14
N GLU A 926 -49.01 51.92 -20.31
CA GLU A 926 -49.48 52.29 -18.98
C GLU A 926 -48.34 52.74 -18.05
N PHE A 927 -47.12 52.21 -18.24
CA PHE A 927 -45.93 52.63 -17.49
C PHE A 927 -45.18 53.81 -18.12
N SER A 928 -45.21 53.96 -19.45
CA SER A 928 -44.48 55.02 -20.16
C SER A 928 -45.13 55.40 -21.50
N GLU A 929 -45.72 56.59 -21.57
CA GLU A 929 -46.30 57.17 -22.81
C GLU A 929 -45.25 57.86 -23.70
N SER A 930 -44.09 57.23 -23.90
CA SER A 930 -43.11 57.77 -24.85
C SER A 930 -43.59 57.61 -26.30
N ALA A 931 -43.20 58.54 -27.18
CA ALA A 931 -43.51 58.45 -28.61
C ALA A 931 -43.08 57.11 -29.23
N LYS A 932 -41.95 56.56 -28.76
CA LYS A 932 -41.41 55.26 -29.17
C LYS A 932 -42.32 54.08 -28.78
N VAL A 933 -42.92 54.10 -27.59
CA VAL A 933 -43.86 53.04 -27.13
C VAL A 933 -45.13 53.06 -27.97
N ILE A 934 -45.65 54.25 -28.28
CA ILE A 934 -46.85 54.43 -29.10
C ILE A 934 -46.60 53.95 -30.54
N GLU A 935 -45.45 54.29 -31.12
CA GLU A 935 -45.03 53.84 -32.45
C GLU A 935 -44.95 52.30 -32.53
N ILE A 936 -44.30 51.67 -31.55
CA ILE A 936 -44.17 50.21 -31.48
C ILE A 936 -45.54 49.53 -31.27
N LEU A 937 -46.41 50.09 -30.43
CA LEU A 937 -47.76 49.58 -30.23
C LEU A 937 -48.59 49.62 -31.53
N ASN A 938 -48.55 50.73 -32.26
CA ASN A 938 -49.25 50.85 -33.54
C ASN A 938 -48.69 49.87 -34.58
N LYS A 939 -47.38 49.66 -34.61
CA LYS A 939 -46.74 48.62 -35.44
C LYS A 939 -47.31 47.22 -35.16
N TYR A 940 -47.43 46.79 -33.91
CA TYR A 940 -47.99 45.47 -33.57
C TYR A 940 -49.49 45.37 -33.85
N ARG A 941 -50.26 46.44 -33.59
CA ARG A 941 -51.69 46.50 -33.95
C ARG A 941 -51.90 46.33 -35.45
N ASN A 942 -51.09 46.98 -36.27
CA ASN A 942 -51.18 46.85 -37.73
C ASN A 942 -50.81 45.43 -38.19
N LYS A 943 -49.74 44.83 -37.64
CA LYS A 943 -49.40 43.42 -37.91
C LYS A 943 -50.52 42.46 -37.50
N MET A 944 -51.14 42.64 -36.33
CA MET A 944 -52.25 41.81 -35.87
C MET A 944 -53.46 41.91 -36.80
N LYS A 945 -53.81 43.12 -37.26
CA LYS A 945 -54.90 43.30 -38.24
C LYS A 945 -54.60 42.61 -39.58
N ILE A 946 -53.38 42.70 -40.09
CA ILE A 946 -52.97 42.02 -41.33
C ILE A 946 -53.06 40.49 -41.17
N ALA A 947 -52.58 39.95 -40.03
CA ALA A 947 -52.69 38.53 -39.73
C ALA A 947 -54.15 38.06 -39.57
N GLN A 948 -55.04 38.89 -39.01
CA GLN A 948 -56.48 38.61 -38.93
C GLN A 948 -57.09 38.50 -40.33
N ILE A 949 -56.72 39.41 -41.24
CA ILE A 949 -57.17 39.36 -42.63
C ILE A 949 -56.66 38.09 -43.32
N GLN A 950 -55.41 37.70 -43.08
CA GLN A 950 -54.88 36.43 -43.58
C GLN A 950 -55.68 35.22 -43.06
N PHE A 951 -56.07 35.21 -41.78
CA PHE A 951 -56.90 34.15 -41.21
C PHE A 951 -58.32 34.14 -41.78
N GLU A 952 -58.91 35.31 -42.00
CA GLU A 952 -60.18 35.42 -42.70
C GLU A 952 -60.09 34.91 -44.15
N ILE A 953 -58.99 35.16 -44.86
CA ILE A 953 -58.70 34.61 -46.20
C ILE A 953 -58.62 33.08 -46.14
N TYR A 954 -57.90 32.55 -45.16
CA TYR A 954 -57.79 31.10 -44.93
C TYR A 954 -59.18 30.46 -44.72
N LEU A 955 -60.02 31.06 -43.87
CA LEU A 955 -61.38 30.57 -43.63
C LEU A 955 -62.26 30.64 -44.88
N GLU A 956 -62.17 31.72 -45.66
CA GLU A 956 -62.93 31.88 -46.89
C GLU A 956 -62.54 30.85 -47.95
N ILE A 957 -61.23 30.66 -48.18
CA ILE A 957 -60.73 29.65 -49.13
C ILE A 957 -61.06 28.24 -48.64
N SER A 958 -60.93 27.97 -47.34
CA SER A 958 -61.29 26.67 -46.74
C SER A 958 -62.77 26.35 -46.97
N GLY A 959 -63.66 27.35 -46.80
CA GLY A 959 -65.10 27.24 -47.04
C GLY A 959 -65.52 27.21 -48.52
N MET A 960 -64.64 27.50 -49.49
CA MET A 960 -65.00 27.46 -50.91
C MET A 960 -65.20 26.04 -51.44
N PRO A 961 -66.28 25.74 -52.17
CA PRO A 961 -66.44 24.46 -52.87
C PRO A 961 -65.30 24.20 -53.87
N ASP A 962 -64.83 22.95 -53.99
CA ASP A 962 -63.65 22.60 -54.80
C ASP A 962 -63.84 22.92 -56.30
N ASN A 963 -65.07 22.84 -56.82
CA ASN A 963 -65.40 23.23 -58.18
C ASN A 963 -65.17 24.73 -58.44
N VAL A 964 -65.54 25.57 -57.48
CA VAL A 964 -65.34 27.03 -57.53
C VAL A 964 -63.85 27.36 -57.43
N PHE A 965 -63.14 26.72 -56.50
CA PHE A 965 -61.69 26.88 -56.36
C PHE A 965 -60.94 26.52 -57.65
N ASN A 966 -61.25 25.35 -58.23
CA ASN A 966 -60.60 24.88 -59.47
C ASN A 966 -60.90 25.78 -60.68
N ASN A 967 -62.06 26.46 -60.71
CA ASN A 967 -62.38 27.41 -61.77
C ASN A 967 -61.51 28.68 -61.69
N PHE A 968 -61.27 29.20 -60.48
CA PHE A 968 -60.35 30.34 -60.29
C PHE A 968 -58.93 29.98 -60.73
N VAL A 969 -58.40 28.82 -60.31
CA VAL A 969 -57.04 28.38 -60.69
C VAL A 969 -56.90 28.20 -62.21
N LYS A 970 -57.91 27.65 -62.90
CA LYS A 970 -57.91 27.49 -64.37
C LYS A 970 -57.87 28.83 -65.12
N SER A 971 -58.50 29.88 -64.59
CA SER A 971 -58.58 31.19 -65.25
C SER A 971 -57.26 31.98 -65.27
N GLN A 972 -56.34 31.67 -64.35
CA GLN A 972 -55.08 32.40 -64.13
C GLN A 972 -53.85 31.79 -64.83
N GLY A 973 -53.96 30.59 -65.42
CA GLY A 973 -52.88 29.99 -66.24
C GLY A 973 -51.63 29.50 -65.48
N ILE A 974 -51.69 29.35 -64.15
CA ILE A 974 -50.58 28.94 -63.27
C ILE A 974 -50.64 27.40 -63.05
N PRO A 975 -49.51 26.66 -62.95
CA PRO A 975 -49.51 25.24 -62.60
C PRO A 975 -50.25 25.00 -61.27
N ILE A 976 -51.26 24.13 -61.29
CA ILE A 976 -52.31 23.99 -60.27
C ILE A 976 -51.72 23.58 -58.91
N PRO A 977 -51.69 24.45 -57.87
CA PRO A 977 -51.59 23.98 -56.51
C PRO A 977 -52.94 23.41 -56.06
N SER A 978 -52.95 22.28 -55.36
CA SER A 978 -54.20 21.76 -54.79
C SER A 978 -54.76 22.75 -53.74
N LYS A 979 -56.08 22.74 -53.50
CA LYS A 979 -56.68 23.55 -52.42
C LYS A 979 -55.99 23.33 -51.07
N GLY A 980 -55.55 22.09 -50.81
CA GLY A 980 -54.76 21.74 -49.64
C GLY A 980 -53.39 22.43 -49.59
N GLU A 981 -52.70 22.57 -50.72
CA GLU A 981 -51.41 23.29 -50.80
C GLU A 981 -51.57 24.79 -50.54
N VAL A 982 -52.62 25.43 -51.06
CA VAL A 982 -52.87 26.85 -50.81
C VAL A 982 -53.23 27.12 -49.34
N LEU A 983 -54.03 26.25 -48.73
CA LEU A 983 -54.33 26.33 -47.31
C LEU A 983 -53.08 26.06 -46.45
N ALA A 984 -52.23 25.11 -46.86
CA ALA A 984 -50.96 24.85 -46.18
C ALA A 984 -50.03 26.08 -46.26
N LEU A 985 -49.93 26.73 -47.43
CA LEU A 985 -49.15 27.97 -47.61
C LEU A 985 -49.66 29.09 -46.70
N LEU A 986 -50.98 29.35 -46.67
CA LEU A 986 -51.59 30.35 -45.79
C LEU A 986 -51.40 30.07 -44.31
N ASN A 987 -51.31 28.79 -43.93
CA ASN A 987 -51.12 28.38 -42.54
C ASN A 987 -49.64 28.39 -42.11
N GLN A 988 -48.72 28.25 -43.07
CA GLN A 988 -47.29 28.07 -42.83
C GLN A 988 -46.59 29.31 -42.24
N LYS A 989 -46.97 30.53 -42.65
CA LYS A 989 -46.31 31.75 -42.19
C LYS A 989 -47.19 32.98 -42.32
N LEU A 990 -46.84 34.05 -41.61
CA LEU A 990 -47.46 35.36 -41.77
C LEU A 990 -46.91 36.05 -43.02
N TYR A 991 -47.80 36.45 -43.92
CA TYR A 991 -47.45 37.17 -45.14
C TYR A 991 -47.58 38.67 -44.95
N ASP A 992 -46.80 39.42 -45.73
CA ASP A 992 -46.99 40.87 -45.83
C ASP A 992 -48.25 41.21 -46.64
N SER A 993 -48.65 42.48 -46.59
CA SER A 993 -49.85 42.95 -47.30
C SER A 993 -49.75 42.76 -48.81
N ASN A 994 -48.57 42.86 -49.41
CA ASN A 994 -48.43 42.79 -50.87
C ASN A 994 -48.56 41.35 -51.39
N ILE A 995 -48.00 40.39 -50.65
CA ILE A 995 -48.12 38.96 -50.97
C ILE A 995 -49.55 38.48 -50.73
N LEU A 996 -50.19 38.88 -49.61
CA LEU A 996 -51.62 38.59 -49.40
C LEU A 996 -52.46 39.14 -50.54
N LEU A 997 -52.15 40.36 -50.99
CA LEU A 997 -52.86 41.00 -52.09
C LEU A 997 -52.69 40.24 -53.41
N ASN A 998 -51.46 39.96 -53.82
CA ASN A 998 -51.14 39.44 -55.15
C ASN A 998 -51.35 37.92 -55.27
N ASP A 999 -51.03 37.16 -54.22
CA ASP A 999 -50.94 35.70 -54.30
C ASP A 999 -52.20 35.00 -53.74
N PHE A 1000 -52.99 35.70 -52.92
CA PHE A 1000 -54.17 35.11 -52.25
C PHE A 1000 -55.47 35.91 -52.40
N ILE A 1001 -55.43 37.24 -52.50
CA ILE A 1001 -56.64 38.05 -52.63
C ILE A 1001 -57.04 38.20 -54.10
N HIS A 1002 -56.08 38.55 -54.96
CA HIS A 1002 -56.30 38.74 -56.39
C HIS A 1002 -56.69 37.44 -57.14
N PRO A 1003 -56.01 36.30 -56.94
CA PRO A 1003 -56.30 35.08 -57.70
C PRO A 1003 -57.67 34.46 -57.37
N PHE A 1004 -58.16 34.68 -56.14
CA PHE A 1004 -59.43 34.14 -55.64
C PHE A 1004 -60.54 35.19 -55.54
N GLU A 1005 -60.32 36.39 -56.10
CA GLU A 1005 -61.30 37.50 -56.14
C GLU A 1005 -61.93 37.83 -54.78
N LEU A 1006 -61.10 37.88 -53.73
CA LEU A 1006 -61.50 38.19 -52.36
C LEU A 1006 -61.58 39.70 -52.11
N PHE A 1007 -62.45 40.40 -52.86
CA PHE A 1007 -62.51 41.86 -52.87
C PHE A 1007 -62.82 42.49 -51.49
N GLU A 1008 -63.60 41.82 -50.65
CA GLU A 1008 -63.87 42.29 -49.28
C GLU A 1008 -62.61 42.28 -48.40
N LYS A 1009 -61.71 41.31 -48.59
CA LYS A 1009 -60.41 41.24 -47.90
C LYS A 1009 -59.42 42.23 -48.48
N LYS A 1010 -59.48 42.50 -49.79
CA LYS A 1010 -58.72 43.60 -50.41
C LYS A 1010 -59.04 44.93 -49.75
N LEU A 1011 -60.34 45.19 -49.50
CA LEU A 1011 -60.80 46.40 -48.83
C LEU A 1011 -60.35 46.46 -47.36
N ALA A 1012 -60.44 45.34 -46.63
CA ALA A 1012 -59.94 45.26 -45.26
C ALA A 1012 -58.43 45.50 -45.16
N LEU A 1013 -57.64 44.99 -46.12
CA LEU A 1013 -56.19 45.16 -46.14
C LEU A 1013 -55.78 46.60 -46.44
N LEU A 1014 -56.46 47.26 -47.38
CA LEU A 1014 -56.26 48.69 -47.68
C LEU A 1014 -56.58 49.59 -46.48
N GLN A 1015 -57.47 49.17 -45.57
CA GLN A 1015 -57.76 49.90 -44.33
C GLN A 1015 -56.59 49.88 -43.34
N THR A 1016 -55.76 48.83 -43.38
CA THR A 1016 -54.71 48.63 -42.37
C THR A 1016 -53.40 49.35 -42.67
N VAL A 1017 -53.20 49.80 -43.91
CA VAL A 1017 -51.99 50.51 -44.34
C VAL A 1017 -52.23 52.02 -44.14
N GLU A 1018 -51.48 52.64 -43.22
CA GLU A 1018 -51.73 54.02 -42.76
C GLU A 1018 -51.31 55.13 -43.74
N ASP A 1019 -50.65 54.79 -44.86
CA ASP A 1019 -50.26 55.76 -45.88
C ASP A 1019 -51.36 55.99 -46.94
N VAL A 1020 -51.98 57.17 -46.89
CA VAL A 1020 -53.03 57.69 -47.80
C VAL A 1020 -52.39 58.25 -49.09
N PRO A 1021 -53.07 58.32 -50.29
CA PRO A 1021 -54.47 58.02 -50.64
C PRO A 1021 -54.65 57.04 -51.82
N TYR A 1022 -55.46 56.00 -51.62
CA TYR A 1022 -55.92 55.08 -52.66
C TYR A 1022 -57.42 55.26 -53.00
N HIS A 1023 -57.92 56.50 -53.09
CA HIS A 1023 -59.36 56.71 -53.37
C HIS A 1023 -59.83 56.05 -54.67
N THR A 1024 -59.00 56.01 -55.70
CA THR A 1024 -59.26 55.32 -56.98
C THR A 1024 -59.24 53.81 -56.84
N GLU A 1025 -58.28 53.23 -56.12
CA GLU A 1025 -58.23 51.78 -55.92
C GLU A 1025 -59.36 51.28 -55.01
N VAL A 1026 -59.68 51.98 -53.92
CA VAL A 1026 -60.84 51.67 -53.06
C VAL A 1026 -62.13 51.71 -53.88
N ALA A 1027 -62.30 52.72 -54.74
CA ALA A 1027 -63.46 52.82 -55.62
C ALA A 1027 -63.54 51.66 -56.63
N ASN A 1028 -62.41 51.22 -57.19
CA ASN A 1028 -62.35 50.09 -58.13
C ASN A 1028 -62.65 48.76 -57.44
N VAL A 1029 -62.16 48.55 -56.21
CA VAL A 1029 -62.46 47.36 -55.41
C VAL A 1029 -63.96 47.30 -55.09
N TRP A 1030 -64.55 48.43 -54.72
CA TRP A 1030 -65.99 48.54 -54.47
C TRP A 1030 -66.84 48.27 -55.71
N GLU A 1031 -66.38 48.67 -56.89
CA GLU A 1031 -67.04 48.36 -58.16
C GLU A 1031 -67.12 46.85 -58.38
N ASN A 1032 -66.04 46.13 -58.10
CA ASN A 1032 -66.00 44.67 -58.18
C ASN A 1032 -66.87 43.98 -57.11
N ILE A 1033 -66.87 44.48 -55.86
CA ILE A 1033 -67.74 43.97 -54.77
C ILE A 1033 -69.21 44.11 -55.19
N ILE A 1034 -69.60 45.28 -55.72
CA ILE A 1034 -70.97 45.57 -56.14
C ILE A 1034 -71.35 44.73 -57.36
N GLN A 1035 -70.49 44.58 -58.36
CA GLN A 1035 -70.74 43.69 -59.50
C GLN A 1035 -70.94 42.23 -59.06
N LYS A 1036 -70.14 41.72 -58.12
CA LYS A 1036 -70.31 40.36 -57.56
C LYS A 1036 -71.62 40.22 -56.79
N ALA A 1037 -72.05 41.27 -56.08
CA ALA A 1037 -73.35 41.29 -55.39
C ALA A 1037 -74.53 41.39 -56.38
N ILE A 1038 -74.38 42.12 -57.48
CA ILE A 1038 -75.36 42.19 -58.58
C ILE A 1038 -75.50 40.81 -59.23
N GLN A 1039 -74.40 40.15 -59.56
CA GLN A 1039 -74.44 38.80 -60.14
C GLN A 1039 -75.15 37.81 -59.22
N ARG A 1040 -74.87 37.82 -57.91
CA ARG A 1040 -75.58 36.99 -56.92
C ARG A 1040 -77.07 37.36 -56.80
N SER A 1041 -77.41 38.63 -56.91
CA SER A 1041 -78.79 39.11 -56.92
C SER A 1041 -79.56 38.61 -58.14
N GLU A 1042 -78.91 38.60 -59.31
CA GLU A 1042 -79.44 38.05 -60.57
C GLU A 1042 -79.61 36.53 -60.49
N ASP A 1043 -78.60 35.80 -59.97
CA ASP A 1043 -78.63 34.35 -59.83
C ASP A 1043 -79.70 33.87 -58.82
N GLN A 1044 -79.96 34.66 -57.75
CA GLN A 1044 -80.94 34.34 -56.70
C GLN A 1044 -82.32 34.98 -56.93
N GLY A 1045 -82.43 35.91 -57.90
CA GLY A 1045 -83.66 36.68 -58.16
C GLY A 1045 -84.11 37.60 -57.02
N MET A 1046 -83.21 37.94 -56.08
CA MET A 1046 -83.52 38.71 -54.87
C MET A 1046 -82.53 39.86 -54.70
N ILE A 1047 -82.99 41.06 -54.27
CA ILE A 1047 -82.13 42.24 -54.07
C ILE A 1047 -81.31 42.20 -52.76
N GLN A 1048 -81.70 41.29 -51.86
CA GLN A 1048 -81.13 41.14 -50.52
C GLN A 1048 -79.60 41.08 -50.49
N PRO A 1049 -78.89 40.37 -51.39
CA PRO A 1049 -77.44 40.31 -51.40
C PRO A 1049 -76.75 41.68 -51.54
N ILE A 1050 -77.28 42.59 -52.36
CA ILE A 1050 -76.72 43.95 -52.53
C ILE A 1050 -76.96 44.77 -51.26
N ALA A 1051 -78.17 44.67 -50.71
CA ALA A 1051 -78.55 45.38 -49.48
C ALA A 1051 -77.72 44.92 -48.28
N ASP A 1052 -77.52 43.61 -48.12
CA ASP A 1052 -76.73 43.03 -47.04
C ASP A 1052 -75.25 43.42 -47.15
N THR A 1053 -74.66 43.43 -48.35
CA THR A 1053 -73.28 43.91 -48.58
C THR A 1053 -73.12 45.38 -48.17
N LEU A 1054 -74.07 46.25 -48.55
CA LEU A 1054 -74.02 47.68 -48.19
C LEU A 1054 -74.26 47.92 -46.69
N ILE A 1055 -75.22 47.20 -46.07
CA ILE A 1055 -75.52 47.31 -44.64
C ILE A 1055 -74.36 46.79 -43.80
N ASN A 1056 -73.78 45.65 -44.14
CA ASN A 1056 -72.65 45.08 -43.41
C ASN A 1056 -71.41 45.96 -43.51
N ALA A 1057 -71.13 46.53 -44.68
CA ALA A 1057 -70.05 47.50 -44.83
C ALA A 1057 -70.33 48.82 -44.10
N GLY A 1058 -71.57 49.30 -44.11
CA GLY A 1058 -71.99 50.46 -43.31
C GLY A 1058 -71.74 50.23 -41.82
N ARG A 1059 -72.11 49.06 -41.30
CA ARG A 1059 -71.82 48.67 -39.90
C ARG A 1059 -70.32 48.53 -39.61
N LYS A 1060 -69.51 48.10 -40.58
CA LYS A 1060 -68.08 47.81 -40.41
C LYS A 1060 -67.20 49.06 -40.51
N TYR A 1061 -67.51 49.98 -41.42
CA TYR A 1061 -66.64 51.13 -41.76
C TYR A 1061 -67.19 52.50 -41.31
N TYR A 1062 -68.46 52.63 -40.96
CA TYR A 1062 -69.05 53.89 -40.51
C TYR A 1062 -69.40 53.85 -39.00
N PRO A 1063 -69.04 54.88 -38.21
CA PRO A 1063 -68.31 56.11 -38.57
C PRO A 1063 -66.78 55.97 -38.49
N SER A 1064 -66.27 54.75 -38.24
CA SER A 1064 -64.88 54.47 -37.84
C SER A 1064 -63.81 54.82 -38.87
N ASP A 1065 -64.05 54.60 -40.17
CA ASP A 1065 -63.14 55.03 -41.25
C ASP A 1065 -63.92 55.35 -42.55
N THR A 1066 -64.33 56.60 -42.70
CA THR A 1066 -65.12 57.07 -43.86
C THR A 1066 -64.34 57.03 -45.18
N ARG A 1067 -63.00 56.85 -45.14
CA ARG A 1067 -62.17 56.77 -46.35
C ARG A 1067 -62.39 55.45 -47.11
N MET A 1068 -62.80 54.40 -46.39
CA MET A 1068 -63.07 53.06 -46.95
C MET A 1068 -64.43 52.97 -47.63
N LEU A 1069 -65.28 53.99 -47.49
CA LEU A 1069 -66.58 54.08 -48.14
C LEU A 1069 -66.50 55.11 -49.28
N PRO A 1070 -66.63 54.70 -50.56
CA PRO A 1070 -66.73 55.64 -51.66
C PRO A 1070 -68.14 56.25 -51.67
N LEU A 1071 -68.41 57.13 -50.71
CA LEU A 1071 -69.69 57.85 -50.56
C LEU A 1071 -70.05 58.64 -51.84
N GLY A 1072 -69.05 58.99 -52.65
CA GLY A 1072 -69.23 59.64 -53.96
C GLY A 1072 -69.77 58.72 -55.07
N LYS A 1073 -69.33 57.45 -55.16
CA LYS A 1073 -69.80 56.48 -56.18
C LYS A 1073 -70.94 55.58 -55.69
N SER A 1074 -71.07 55.32 -54.39
CA SER A 1074 -72.23 54.60 -53.81
C SER A 1074 -73.53 55.40 -53.96
N ARG A 1075 -73.46 56.74 -53.97
CA ARG A 1075 -74.56 57.61 -54.42
C ARG A 1075 -74.97 57.36 -55.87
N LEU A 1076 -74.08 56.87 -56.73
CA LEU A 1076 -74.40 56.50 -58.11
C LEU A 1076 -75.08 55.13 -58.17
N VAL A 1077 -74.66 54.15 -57.38
CA VAL A 1077 -75.30 52.82 -57.32
C VAL A 1077 -76.68 52.90 -56.64
N ILE A 1078 -76.82 53.69 -55.58
CA ILE A 1078 -78.13 53.98 -54.95
C ILE A 1078 -79.04 54.80 -55.89
N LYS A 1079 -78.48 55.65 -56.76
CA LYS A 1079 -79.24 56.38 -57.80
C LYS A 1079 -79.61 55.54 -59.03
N ILE A 1080 -78.99 54.37 -59.21
CA ILE A 1080 -79.37 53.41 -60.27
C ILE A 1080 -80.51 52.48 -59.79
N PHE A 1081 -80.78 52.43 -58.47
CA PHE A 1081 -81.78 51.56 -57.84
C PHE A 1081 -82.99 52.30 -57.22
N ILE A 1082 -83.10 53.62 -57.40
CA ILE A 1082 -84.36 54.38 -57.33
C ILE A 1082 -84.70 54.75 -58.77
#